data_AF-A0A8W7JU32-F1
#
_entry.id   AF-A0A8W7JU32-F1
#
_cell.length_a   1.000
_cell.length_b   1.000
_cell.length_c   1.000
_cell.angle_alpha   90.00
_cell.angle_beta   90.00
_cell.angle_gamma   90.00
#
_symmetry.space_group_name_H-M   'P 1'
#
loop_
_entity.id
_entity.type
_entity.pdbx_description
1 polymer ?
#
loop_
_entity_poly.entity_id
_entity_poly.type
_entity_poly.pdbx_seq_one_letter_code
_entity_poly.pdbx_strand_id
1 'polypeptide(L)'
;MFGFLRVPAVGQLCALERIPFRYTHSSGPASTEVQPNQARVVVAGAGLLGNSVAYHLADNGWTNVLVLDQGRIGGGTSHFGSGTIGLFKPTPERNIVEESLKLYQKLHQQGHAIGLRKCGSLNLAQTHDRMIALQRRTAYILPTGMQCELVDSETARKLHPFLNIDDLQGAVYVPDDCIADPAAVVQVLASEAKRKGVKYFEGCQVKYIHTKNGRVDSIETDVGMIKCEYFVNCSGMWARELGLHCKPPVRIPAYPAQHYYALTPSLNLPTDDDNLLPCVRDYDANLYARQYDQSLLVGWFEKEAKPAFEDTKDIPKAWQEYLNQDPAHCAPLWEKATDRLTVLRDIPMPELRNSPDNFTPDGRLIFGESAEVEHYFVACGMNGNPLQGSGGVGKALAEWIISGTPTIEMLPFNVQRFLDLHNNRQYLQQRIREVVGRQYAILYPNQSEYKFSRKLRCSPLYSVLEARGAVFGTKMGYERALYFDADYRHGDPLPTLPEGSFYKPKFFNSMEKEYQACAQHVGIIDISSFSKIEIKPGIQTDTGSGKNAVLSYLQMMCANDVNITVGHIVHTGMLNEGGGYENDCMLIRQSEDSYFMISPSSQQTRIYQWMSRNLPNDASVQLNDVTSMYTVINVVGPKSTPLMSELSNSDVRLAPFTYRKLNVGFASDVMIMSFTHTGMPGYCLHVPSEYALHVYDRLMTVGRDYGVRDVGTLTQRFLRIDRFIPFWGDELTSMTTPFEAGVFYSVRLDKKENFIGRQALEAQKRDGIRKRLVLFHVEGIDIDKDVWPWGGEPLYRNGEFCGTVTSAGYGFGSEKLVCLGYISRPKTSPVTTITTEFIMDKDAVYHIDIAGKRFRLTQHVHPIAAISQSNERKDHSKSYRPTVMKVKKQYR
;
A
#
# COMPACT_ATOMS: atom_id res chain seq x y z
N MET A 1 61.04 -25.43 13.85
CA MET A 1 61.70 -25.58 15.18
C MET A 1 60.63 -25.40 16.24
N PHE A 2 60.38 -26.48 16.99
CA PHE A 2 59.37 -26.60 18.03
C PHE A 2 59.77 -25.84 19.29
N GLY A 3 58.78 -25.32 20.00
CA GLY A 3 58.92 -24.81 21.37
C GLY A 3 57.60 -24.99 22.13
N PHE A 4 57.29 -26.23 22.49
CA PHE A 4 56.22 -26.57 23.43
C PHE A 4 56.63 -26.14 24.85
N LEU A 5 55.75 -25.44 25.55
CA LEU A 5 55.77 -25.35 27.01
C LEU A 5 54.37 -25.67 27.53
N ARG A 6 54.35 -26.50 28.58
CA ARG A 6 53.21 -27.25 29.08
C ARG A 6 53.15 -27.04 30.61
N VAL A 7 51.91 -26.97 31.14
CA VAL A 7 51.46 -27.30 32.53
C VAL A 7 51.58 -26.16 33.59
N PRO A 8 50.68 -26.00 34.62
CA PRO A 8 49.56 -26.87 35.07
C PRO A 8 48.16 -26.24 35.21
N ALA A 9 47.19 -27.14 35.36
CA ALA A 9 45.84 -26.89 35.88
C ALA A 9 45.81 -26.88 37.42
N VAL A 10 45.05 -25.94 38.01
CA VAL A 10 44.43 -26.02 39.34
C VAL A 10 43.06 -25.35 39.23
N GLY A 11 42.01 -26.02 39.71
CA GLY A 11 40.62 -25.70 39.39
C GLY A 11 39.82 -24.88 40.40
N GLN A 12 38.56 -24.73 40.04
CA GLN A 12 37.34 -24.56 40.86
C GLN A 12 37.19 -23.29 41.71
N LEU A 13 36.29 -22.39 41.27
CA LEU A 13 34.92 -22.22 41.80
C LEU A 13 34.34 -20.85 41.40
N CYS A 14 33.32 -20.86 40.54
CA CYS A 14 32.12 -20.02 40.61
C CYS A 14 31.22 -20.38 39.42
N ALA A 15 30.28 -21.28 39.67
CA ALA A 15 29.24 -21.65 38.73
C ALA A 15 28.16 -20.55 38.70
N LEU A 16 28.05 -19.87 37.56
CA LEU A 16 26.80 -19.28 37.09
C LEU A 16 26.53 -19.96 35.74
N GLU A 17 25.46 -20.73 35.69
CA GLU A 17 25.02 -21.47 34.50
C GLU A 17 24.79 -20.52 33.33
N ARG A 18 25.78 -20.41 32.44
CA ARG A 18 25.58 -19.95 31.07
C ARG A 18 25.01 -21.13 30.31
N ILE A 19 23.74 -21.11 29.94
CA ILE A 19 23.17 -22.03 28.95
C ILE A 19 23.66 -21.54 27.57
N PRO A 20 24.58 -22.22 26.88
CA PRO A 20 24.81 -21.95 25.48
C PRO A 20 23.67 -22.63 24.71
N PHE A 21 22.85 -21.87 24.00
CA PHE A 21 21.88 -22.43 23.05
C PHE A 21 22.63 -23.06 21.86
N ARG A 22 23.24 -24.22 22.06
CA ARG A 22 23.54 -25.16 20.98
C ARG A 22 22.22 -25.83 20.62
N TYR A 23 21.66 -25.45 19.48
CA TYR A 23 20.56 -26.18 18.85
C TYR A 23 21.08 -27.57 18.44
N THR A 24 20.88 -28.56 19.30
CA THR A 24 20.89 -29.96 18.88
C THR A 24 19.51 -30.27 18.31
N HIS A 25 19.46 -30.93 17.14
CA HIS A 25 18.27 -31.61 16.66
C HIS A 25 17.94 -32.76 17.61
N SER A 26 17.36 -32.47 18.77
CA SER A 26 16.64 -33.49 19.52
C SER A 26 15.29 -33.63 18.85
N SER A 27 15.08 -34.73 18.11
CA SER A 27 13.74 -35.25 17.87
C SER A 27 13.11 -35.48 19.24
N GLY A 28 12.30 -34.53 19.70
CA GLY A 28 11.48 -34.72 20.89
C GLY A 28 10.58 -35.96 20.68
N PRO A 29 10.18 -36.64 21.76
CA PRO A 29 9.26 -37.77 21.63
C PRO A 29 8.01 -37.32 20.87
N ALA A 30 7.55 -38.16 19.92
CA ALA A 30 6.30 -37.93 19.20
C ALA A 30 5.19 -37.67 20.20
N SER A 31 4.40 -36.61 19.99
CA SER A 31 3.26 -36.29 20.85
C SER A 31 2.34 -37.51 20.93
N THR A 32 2.02 -37.97 22.13
CA THR A 32 1.02 -39.02 22.36
C THR A 32 -0.42 -38.53 22.12
N GLU A 33 -0.59 -37.25 21.81
CA GLU A 33 -1.88 -36.68 21.44
C GLU A 33 -2.30 -37.15 20.05
N VAL A 34 -3.57 -37.51 19.90
CA VAL A 34 -4.14 -37.89 18.61
C VAL A 34 -4.59 -36.62 17.89
N GLN A 35 -4.14 -36.43 16.65
CA GLN A 35 -4.59 -35.31 15.82
C GLN A 35 -6.12 -35.26 15.77
N PRO A 36 -6.75 -34.11 16.09
CA PRO A 36 -8.18 -33.93 15.90
C PRO A 36 -8.56 -34.05 14.43
N ASN A 37 -9.63 -34.78 14.11
CA ASN A 37 -10.14 -34.91 12.74
C ASN A 37 -11.05 -33.74 12.32
N GLN A 38 -11.38 -32.83 13.24
CA GLN A 38 -12.20 -31.65 13.00
C GLN A 38 -11.80 -30.50 13.92
N ALA A 39 -11.79 -29.28 13.38
CA ALA A 39 -11.70 -28.03 14.12
C ALA A 39 -12.56 -26.97 13.42
N ARG A 40 -12.98 -25.90 14.11
CA ARG A 40 -13.66 -24.79 13.41
C ARG A 40 -12.67 -23.98 12.60
N VAL A 41 -11.57 -23.60 13.24
CA VAL A 41 -10.46 -22.85 12.63
C VAL A 41 -9.18 -23.66 12.73
N VAL A 42 -8.47 -23.83 11.62
CA VAL A 42 -7.10 -24.37 11.59
C VAL A 42 -6.12 -23.24 11.30
N VAL A 43 -5.11 -23.08 12.15
CA VAL A 43 -4.02 -22.11 11.98
C VAL A 43 -2.73 -22.87 11.66
N ALA A 44 -2.11 -22.60 10.51
CA ALA A 44 -0.84 -23.20 10.12
C ALA A 44 0.33 -22.29 10.51
N GLY A 45 1.19 -22.77 11.41
CA GLY A 45 2.37 -22.09 11.95
C GLY A 45 2.15 -21.60 13.38
N ALA A 46 2.98 -22.07 14.31
CA ALA A 46 2.98 -21.71 15.74
C ALA A 46 4.05 -20.65 16.09
N GLY A 47 4.29 -19.71 15.17
CA GLY A 47 5.07 -18.49 15.41
C GLY A 47 4.23 -17.37 16.06
N LEU A 48 4.81 -16.17 16.17
CA LEU A 48 4.13 -15.01 16.78
C LEU A 48 2.73 -14.74 16.19
N LEU A 49 2.60 -14.71 14.86
CA LEU A 49 1.34 -14.44 14.18
C LEU A 49 0.28 -15.51 14.45
N GLY A 50 0.63 -16.79 14.29
CA GLY A 50 -0.30 -17.90 14.51
C GLY A 50 -0.79 -17.98 15.95
N ASN A 51 0.12 -17.82 16.91
CA ASN A 51 -0.24 -17.81 18.32
C ASN A 51 -1.07 -16.57 18.68
N SER A 52 -0.82 -15.41 18.07
CA SER A 52 -1.64 -14.20 18.26
C SER A 52 -3.05 -14.38 17.72
N VAL A 53 -3.22 -14.91 16.50
CA VAL A 53 -4.54 -15.21 15.92
C VAL A 53 -5.30 -16.18 16.82
N ALA A 54 -4.65 -17.27 17.24
CA ALA A 54 -5.26 -18.26 18.13
C ALA A 54 -5.65 -17.68 19.49
N TYR A 55 -4.77 -16.86 20.10
CA TYR A 55 -5.06 -16.14 21.34
C TYR A 55 -6.29 -15.25 21.19
N HIS A 56 -6.36 -14.42 20.15
CA HIS A 56 -7.47 -13.47 19.98
C HIS A 56 -8.79 -14.16 19.60
N LEU A 57 -8.77 -15.24 18.82
CA LEU A 57 -9.97 -16.06 18.60
C LEU A 57 -10.51 -16.60 19.93
N ALA A 58 -9.62 -17.17 20.76
CA ALA A 58 -10.00 -17.72 22.06
C ALA A 58 -10.41 -16.64 23.07
N ASP A 59 -9.80 -15.45 23.05
CA ASP A 59 -10.17 -14.31 23.89
C ASP A 59 -11.58 -13.79 23.56
N ASN A 60 -12.03 -13.99 22.30
CA ASN A 60 -13.39 -13.71 21.85
C ASN A 60 -14.32 -14.94 21.91
N GLY A 61 -13.94 -15.99 22.66
CA GLY A 61 -14.78 -17.16 22.91
C GLY A 61 -14.77 -18.24 21.83
N TRP A 62 -13.99 -18.10 20.76
CA TRP A 62 -13.81 -19.14 19.75
C TRP A 62 -12.67 -20.08 20.14
N THR A 63 -13.02 -21.18 20.82
CA THR A 63 -12.03 -22.12 21.38
C THR A 63 -11.83 -23.39 20.54
N ASN A 64 -12.74 -23.69 19.60
CA ASN A 64 -12.58 -24.78 18.64
C ASN A 64 -11.55 -24.42 17.53
N VAL A 65 -10.32 -24.20 17.97
CA VAL A 65 -9.17 -23.76 17.16
C VAL A 65 -8.04 -24.77 17.31
N LEU A 66 -7.45 -25.15 16.19
CA LEU A 66 -6.30 -26.05 16.13
C LEU A 66 -5.12 -25.35 15.46
N VAL A 67 -4.00 -25.24 16.18
CA VAL A 67 -2.73 -24.72 15.66
C VAL A 67 -1.84 -25.90 15.28
N LEU A 68 -1.34 -25.91 14.04
CA LEU A 68 -0.44 -26.94 13.51
C LEU A 68 0.94 -26.33 13.25
N ASP A 69 2.01 -27.03 13.62
CA ASP A 69 3.37 -26.62 13.26
C ASP A 69 4.18 -27.83 12.82
N GLN A 70 4.90 -27.70 11.69
CA GLN A 70 5.75 -28.78 11.16
C GLN A 70 6.95 -29.11 12.05
N GLY A 71 7.33 -28.20 12.95
CA GLY A 71 8.40 -28.37 13.91
C GLY A 71 7.86 -28.26 15.32
N ARG A 72 8.04 -27.09 15.93
CA ARG A 72 7.66 -26.80 17.31
C ARG A 72 7.23 -25.35 17.45
N ILE A 73 6.52 -25.02 18.53
CA ILE A 73 6.14 -23.65 18.88
C ILE A 73 7.39 -22.74 18.85
N GLY A 74 7.35 -21.69 18.04
CA GLY A 74 8.47 -20.76 17.86
C GLY A 74 9.68 -21.29 17.07
N GLY A 75 9.60 -22.48 16.48
CA GLY A 75 10.70 -23.13 15.76
C GLY A 75 11.09 -22.50 14.42
N GLY A 76 10.25 -21.60 13.89
CA GLY A 76 10.53 -20.79 12.71
C GLY A 76 11.37 -19.55 13.01
N THR A 77 11.05 -18.42 12.36
CA THR A 77 11.88 -17.20 12.43
C THR A 77 11.56 -16.26 13.59
N SER A 78 10.45 -16.50 14.31
CA SER A 78 9.89 -15.55 15.29
C SER A 78 10.83 -15.19 16.45
N HIS A 79 11.82 -16.03 16.77
CA HIS A 79 12.78 -15.79 17.85
C HIS A 79 14.02 -14.98 17.45
N PHE A 80 14.25 -14.73 16.14
CA PHE A 80 15.41 -13.94 15.67
C PHE A 80 15.18 -12.43 15.69
N GLY A 81 13.94 -11.98 15.93
CA GLY A 81 13.59 -10.56 15.85
C GLY A 81 14.40 -9.69 16.81
N SER A 82 14.62 -8.43 16.44
CA SER A 82 15.37 -7.50 17.28
C SER A 82 14.72 -7.24 18.63
N GLY A 83 13.46 -7.59 18.87
CA GLY A 83 12.76 -7.32 20.13
C GLY A 83 12.25 -5.89 20.26
N THR A 84 12.50 -5.02 19.29
CA THR A 84 12.04 -3.61 19.33
C THR A 84 10.57 -3.48 19.00
N ILE A 85 9.88 -2.54 19.67
CA ILE A 85 8.50 -2.14 19.45
C ILE A 85 8.48 -0.62 19.26
N GLY A 86 8.39 -0.19 17.99
CA GLY A 86 8.49 1.21 17.60
C GLY A 86 7.18 1.83 17.14
N LEU A 87 6.77 2.93 17.76
CA LEU A 87 5.52 3.64 17.45
C LEU A 87 5.69 4.74 16.40
N PHE A 88 6.92 5.16 16.09
CA PHE A 88 7.22 6.22 15.12
C PHE A 88 7.06 5.75 13.64
N LYS A 89 5.84 5.41 13.25
CA LYS A 89 5.45 4.84 11.95
C LYS A 89 4.32 5.64 11.29
N PRO A 90 4.04 5.43 9.99
CA PRO A 90 2.81 5.93 9.38
C PRO A 90 1.57 5.41 10.12
N THR A 91 0.47 6.17 10.08
CA THR A 91 -0.72 5.94 10.90
C THR A 91 -1.31 4.53 10.81
N PRO A 92 -1.52 3.92 9.62
CA PRO A 92 -2.10 2.58 9.55
C PRO A 92 -1.22 1.54 10.26
N GLU A 93 0.09 1.53 9.97
CA GLU A 93 1.04 0.61 10.58
C GLU A 93 1.18 0.87 12.07
N ARG A 94 1.20 2.13 12.50
CA ARG A 94 1.27 2.50 13.92
C ARG A 94 0.08 1.94 14.68
N ASN A 95 -1.14 2.07 14.16
CA ASN A 95 -2.33 1.54 14.83
C ASN A 95 -2.21 0.02 15.09
N ILE A 96 -1.66 -0.74 14.14
CA ILE A 96 -1.37 -2.17 14.33
C ILE A 96 -0.33 -2.39 15.45
N VAL A 97 0.75 -1.59 15.48
CA VAL A 97 1.79 -1.72 16.50
C VAL A 97 1.30 -1.30 17.89
N GLU A 98 0.47 -0.27 17.98
CA GLU A 98 -0.18 0.15 19.22
C GLU A 98 -1.05 -0.97 19.80
N GLU A 99 -1.81 -1.68 18.98
CA GLU A 99 -2.58 -2.84 19.43
C GLU A 99 -1.69 -4.00 19.89
N SER A 100 -0.54 -4.24 19.23
CA SER A 100 0.45 -5.20 19.73
C SER A 100 1.02 -4.79 21.08
N LEU A 101 1.39 -3.52 21.25
CA LEU A 101 1.93 -3.01 22.51
C LEU A 101 0.90 -3.13 23.64
N LYS A 102 -0.38 -2.79 23.40
CA LYS A 102 -1.46 -2.97 24.37
C LYS A 102 -1.60 -4.42 24.81
N LEU A 103 -1.51 -5.37 23.86
CA LEU A 103 -1.53 -6.81 24.18
C LEU A 103 -0.35 -7.19 25.08
N TYR A 104 0.87 -6.75 24.74
CA TYR A 104 2.05 -7.10 25.53
C TYR A 104 2.03 -6.45 26.91
N GLN A 105 1.56 -5.21 27.03
CA GLN A 105 1.32 -4.56 28.32
C GLN A 105 0.32 -5.35 29.18
N LYS A 106 -0.79 -5.82 28.58
CA LYS A 106 -1.77 -6.68 29.26
C LYS A 106 -1.11 -7.98 29.77
N LEU A 107 -0.34 -8.67 28.93
CA LEU A 107 0.35 -9.90 29.32
C LEU A 107 1.39 -9.66 30.42
N HIS A 108 2.14 -8.57 30.33
CA HIS A 108 3.11 -8.18 31.36
C HIS A 108 2.43 -7.88 32.71
N GLN A 109 1.31 -7.14 32.71
CA GLN A 109 0.50 -6.86 33.91
C GLN A 109 -0.10 -8.12 34.53
N GLN A 110 -0.32 -9.18 33.74
CA GLN A 110 -0.76 -10.49 34.22
C GLN A 110 0.38 -11.31 34.85
N GLY A 111 1.60 -10.78 34.92
CA GLY A 111 2.76 -11.42 35.54
C GLY A 111 3.59 -12.29 34.59
N HIS A 112 3.33 -12.26 33.27
CA HIS A 112 4.16 -13.00 32.32
C HIS A 112 5.51 -12.31 32.09
N ALA A 113 6.58 -13.08 32.24
CA ALA A 113 7.96 -12.64 32.00
C ALA A 113 8.28 -12.55 30.50
N ILE A 114 7.70 -11.57 29.81
CA ILE A 114 7.93 -11.32 28.38
C ILE A 114 9.07 -10.33 28.08
N GLY A 115 9.79 -9.89 29.11
CA GLY A 115 10.88 -8.93 28.98
C GLY A 115 10.47 -7.54 28.46
N LEU A 116 9.19 -7.15 28.62
CA LEU A 116 8.69 -5.86 28.17
C LEU A 116 9.30 -4.74 29.01
N ARG A 117 10.06 -3.85 28.37
CA ARG A 117 10.72 -2.71 29.01
C ARG A 117 10.56 -1.46 28.15
N LYS A 118 10.26 -0.33 28.79
CA LYS A 118 10.14 0.98 28.12
C LYS A 118 11.53 1.64 28.11
N CYS A 119 12.16 1.67 26.94
CA CYS A 119 13.50 2.27 26.77
C CYS A 119 13.48 3.57 25.96
N GLY A 120 12.39 3.83 25.23
CA GLY A 120 12.32 4.86 24.22
C GLY A 120 13.18 4.56 22.97
N SER A 121 13.13 5.47 21.99
CA SER A 121 13.99 5.40 20.81
C SER A 121 14.42 6.77 20.31
N LEU A 122 15.60 6.83 19.69
CA LEU A 122 16.15 7.96 18.95
C LEU A 122 16.14 7.63 17.46
N ASN A 123 15.43 8.44 16.69
CA ASN A 123 15.28 8.33 15.24
C ASN A 123 16.12 9.45 14.62
N LEU A 124 17.28 9.13 14.04
CA LEU A 124 18.33 10.08 13.70
C LEU A 124 18.20 10.63 12.27
N ALA A 125 18.70 11.86 12.07
CA ALA A 125 18.84 12.48 10.76
C ALA A 125 20.28 12.96 10.53
N GLN A 126 20.97 12.38 9.55
CA GLN A 126 22.28 12.87 9.08
C GLN A 126 22.12 13.95 8.01
N THR A 127 21.01 13.92 7.27
CA THR A 127 20.75 14.83 6.15
C THR A 127 19.58 15.77 6.44
N HIS A 128 19.58 16.93 5.78
CA HIS A 128 18.48 17.91 5.86
C HIS A 128 17.14 17.29 5.45
N ASP A 129 17.13 16.54 4.34
CA ASP A 129 15.93 15.85 3.87
C ASP A 129 15.45 14.78 4.84
N ARG A 130 16.36 14.05 5.51
CA ARG A 130 15.95 13.14 6.58
C ARG A 130 15.28 13.90 7.71
N MET A 131 15.83 15.04 8.11
CA MET A 131 15.24 15.87 9.16
C MET A 131 13.83 16.34 8.78
N ILE A 132 13.61 16.76 7.53
CA ILE A 132 12.27 17.08 7.01
C ILE A 132 11.35 15.85 7.09
N ALA A 133 11.81 14.67 6.69
CA ALA A 133 11.03 13.44 6.76
C ALA A 133 10.60 13.11 8.21
N LEU A 134 11.50 13.31 9.19
CA LEU A 134 11.19 13.14 10.61
C LEU A 134 10.20 14.20 11.10
N GLN A 135 10.40 15.48 10.78
CA GLN A 135 9.50 16.58 11.15
C GLN A 135 8.09 16.38 10.60
N ARG A 136 7.96 15.94 9.33
CA ARG A 136 6.67 15.59 8.73
C ARG A 136 5.99 14.48 9.52
N ARG A 137 6.72 13.41 9.86
CA ARG A 137 6.16 12.32 10.66
C ARG A 137 5.76 12.78 12.06
N THR A 138 6.56 13.61 12.71
CA THR A 138 6.22 14.21 14.00
C THR A 138 4.93 15.03 13.90
N ALA A 139 4.77 15.87 12.88
CA ALA A 139 3.55 16.66 12.66
C ALA A 139 2.30 15.77 12.52
N TYR A 140 2.40 14.61 11.86
CA TYR A 140 1.30 13.65 11.76
C TYR A 140 0.94 12.99 13.10
N ILE A 141 1.94 12.78 13.95
CA ILE A 141 1.83 11.98 15.17
C ILE A 141 1.33 12.79 16.36
N LEU A 142 1.82 14.02 16.54
CA LEU A 142 1.50 14.85 17.70
C LEU A 142 -0.02 15.00 17.96
N PRO A 143 -0.89 15.21 16.94
CA PRO A 143 -2.33 15.33 17.17
C PRO A 143 -3.01 14.07 17.73
N THR A 144 -2.36 12.91 17.65
CA THR A 144 -2.93 11.67 18.16
C THR A 144 -2.66 11.47 19.65
N GLY A 145 -1.92 12.41 20.29
CA GLY A 145 -1.57 12.38 21.71
C GLY A 145 -0.35 11.53 22.03
N MET A 146 0.29 10.93 21.03
CA MET A 146 1.53 10.17 21.20
C MET A 146 2.68 11.12 21.45
N GLN A 147 3.49 10.82 22.46
CA GLN A 147 4.65 11.62 22.81
C GLN A 147 5.79 11.37 21.81
N CYS A 148 6.27 12.45 21.19
CA CYS A 148 7.50 12.45 20.40
C CYS A 148 8.08 13.87 20.38
N GLU A 149 9.40 13.97 20.46
CA GLU A 149 10.09 15.24 20.63
C GLU A 149 11.20 15.37 19.60
N LEU A 150 11.23 16.51 18.90
CA LEU A 150 12.40 16.89 18.11
C LEU A 150 13.50 17.31 19.08
N VAL A 151 14.66 16.66 19.00
CA VAL A 151 15.80 16.92 19.86
C VAL A 151 17.01 17.30 19.02
N ASP A 152 17.81 18.23 19.53
CA ASP A 152 19.11 18.54 18.94
C ASP A 152 20.13 17.41 19.20
N SER A 153 21.24 17.45 18.47
CA SER A 153 22.26 16.41 18.51
C SER A 153 22.89 16.27 19.90
N GLU A 154 23.02 17.37 20.65
CA GLU A 154 23.56 17.35 22.02
C GLU A 154 22.60 16.69 23.03
N THR A 155 21.29 16.94 22.90
CA THR A 155 20.26 16.26 23.70
C THR A 155 20.20 14.78 23.34
N ALA A 156 20.32 14.42 22.05
CA ALA A 156 20.42 13.02 21.64
C ALA A 156 21.63 12.31 22.28
N ARG A 157 22.80 12.97 22.35
CA ARG A 157 23.99 12.44 23.03
C ARG A 157 23.78 12.25 24.53
N LYS A 158 23.08 13.17 25.20
CA LYS A 158 22.73 13.02 26.63
C LYS A 158 21.83 11.80 26.86
N LEU A 159 20.88 11.56 25.96
CA LEU A 159 19.97 10.41 26.03
C LEU A 159 20.68 9.08 25.70
N HIS A 160 21.66 9.09 24.78
CA HIS A 160 22.44 7.91 24.43
C HIS A 160 23.94 8.26 24.31
N PRO A 161 24.72 8.13 25.41
CA PRO A 161 26.10 8.66 25.51
C PRO A 161 27.10 8.14 24.47
N PHE A 162 26.85 6.98 23.85
CA PHE A 162 27.73 6.41 22.83
C PHE A 162 27.49 6.95 21.42
N LEU A 163 26.51 7.83 21.21
CA LEU A 163 26.28 8.41 19.90
C LEU A 163 27.42 9.35 19.50
N ASN A 164 28.01 9.09 18.35
CA ASN A 164 28.67 10.13 17.58
C ASN A 164 27.59 11.06 17.02
N ILE A 165 27.81 12.36 17.12
CA ILE A 165 26.81 13.38 16.76
C ILE A 165 27.31 14.42 15.76
N ASP A 166 28.58 14.32 15.34
CA ASP A 166 29.28 15.35 14.58
C ASP A 166 28.62 15.66 13.22
N ASP A 167 27.95 14.67 12.63
CA ASP A 167 27.27 14.74 11.34
C ASP A 167 25.72 14.83 11.45
N LEU A 168 25.17 14.87 12.67
CA LEU A 168 23.71 14.87 12.88
C LEU A 168 23.12 16.26 12.73
N GLN A 169 22.08 16.36 11.90
CA GLN A 169 21.19 17.53 11.85
C GLN A 169 20.24 17.59 13.05
N GLY A 170 19.92 16.43 13.62
CA GLY A 170 19.03 16.29 14.79
C GLY A 170 18.43 14.89 14.88
N ALA A 171 17.45 14.72 15.77
CA ALA A 171 16.73 13.46 15.95
C ALA A 171 15.28 13.67 16.42
N VAL A 172 14.51 12.59 16.39
CA VAL A 172 13.23 12.49 17.11
C VAL A 172 13.33 11.44 18.21
N TYR A 173 13.12 11.87 19.45
CA TYR A 173 12.99 11.00 20.61
C TYR A 173 11.54 10.56 20.79
N VAL A 174 11.32 9.26 20.99
CA VAL A 174 10.01 8.67 21.27
C VAL A 174 10.10 7.89 22.57
N PRO A 175 9.65 8.44 23.70
CA PRO A 175 9.82 7.81 25.01
C PRO A 175 9.00 6.53 25.19
N ASP A 176 7.86 6.42 24.48
CA ASP A 176 6.93 5.29 24.59
C ASP A 176 7.34 4.04 23.80
N ASP A 177 8.46 4.10 23.05
CA ASP A 177 9.01 2.92 22.39
C ASP A 177 9.53 1.91 23.42
N CYS A 178 9.31 0.62 23.14
CA CYS A 178 9.63 -0.48 24.05
C CYS A 178 10.52 -1.53 23.39
N ILE A 179 11.07 -2.40 24.22
CA ILE A 179 11.63 -3.70 23.82
C ILE A 179 10.89 -4.82 24.54
N ALA A 180 10.85 -6.01 23.94
CA ALA A 180 10.38 -7.25 24.55
C ALA A 180 11.17 -8.44 24.02
N ASP A 181 11.15 -9.58 24.73
CA ASP A 181 11.74 -10.83 24.25
C ASP A 181 10.76 -11.53 23.28
N PRO A 182 11.09 -11.62 21.97
CA PRO A 182 10.21 -12.27 21.01
C PRO A 182 9.94 -13.74 21.34
N ALA A 183 10.94 -14.47 21.83
CA ALA A 183 10.79 -15.89 22.14
C ALA A 183 9.85 -16.10 23.34
N ALA A 184 9.97 -15.28 24.38
CA ALA A 184 9.07 -15.31 25.52
C ALA A 184 7.62 -14.96 25.12
N VAL A 185 7.42 -13.93 24.29
CA VAL A 185 6.09 -13.55 23.80
C VAL A 185 5.44 -14.69 23.01
N VAL A 186 6.17 -15.38 22.14
CA VAL A 186 5.67 -16.57 21.41
C VAL A 186 5.13 -17.62 22.36
N GLN A 187 5.91 -17.97 23.39
CA GLN A 187 5.56 -19.02 24.34
C GLN A 187 4.35 -18.61 25.19
N VAL A 188 4.33 -17.37 25.70
CA VAL A 188 3.23 -16.86 26.51
C VAL A 188 1.92 -16.83 25.73
N LEU A 189 1.93 -16.36 24.47
CA LEU A 189 0.74 -16.39 23.63
C LEU A 189 0.23 -17.82 23.40
N ALA A 190 1.13 -18.77 23.14
CA ALA A 190 0.74 -20.17 22.98
C ALA A 190 0.14 -20.75 24.26
N SER A 191 0.78 -20.51 25.41
CA SER A 191 0.30 -20.96 26.72
C SER A 191 -1.07 -20.38 27.07
N GLU A 192 -1.27 -19.08 26.85
CA GLU A 192 -2.55 -18.42 27.12
C GLU A 192 -3.65 -18.89 26.17
N ALA A 193 -3.34 -19.12 24.89
CA ALA A 193 -4.27 -19.72 23.94
C ALA A 193 -4.67 -21.15 24.38
N LYS A 194 -3.69 -21.99 24.79
CA LYS A 194 -3.95 -23.33 25.33
C LYS A 194 -4.84 -23.29 26.57
N ARG A 195 -4.56 -22.37 27.51
CA ARG A 195 -5.36 -22.16 28.74
C ARG A 195 -6.82 -21.79 28.43
N LYS A 196 -7.06 -21.11 27.31
CA LYS A 196 -8.39 -20.75 26.81
C LYS A 196 -9.05 -21.85 25.96
N GLY A 197 -8.40 -23.00 25.76
CA GLY A 197 -8.98 -24.18 25.09
C GLY A 197 -8.53 -24.42 23.65
N VAL A 198 -7.58 -23.63 23.13
CA VAL A 198 -6.97 -23.89 21.81
C VAL A 198 -6.10 -25.16 21.86
N LYS A 199 -6.22 -26.00 20.83
CA LYS A 199 -5.39 -27.21 20.68
C LYS A 199 -4.16 -26.90 19.81
N TYR A 200 -3.04 -27.55 20.13
CA TYR A 200 -1.79 -27.44 19.37
C TYR A 200 -1.33 -28.82 18.97
N PHE A 201 -0.77 -28.95 17.77
CA PHE A 201 -0.21 -30.19 17.28
C PHE A 201 1.12 -29.90 16.55
N GLU A 202 2.22 -30.14 17.26
CA GLU A 202 3.61 -29.93 16.80
C GLU A 202 4.10 -31.15 16.02
N GLY A 203 5.13 -31.00 15.18
CA GLY A 203 5.63 -32.06 14.31
C GLY A 203 4.65 -32.50 13.22
N CYS A 204 3.70 -31.65 12.84
CA CYS A 204 2.66 -31.93 11.86
C CYS A 204 2.72 -30.96 10.69
N GLN A 205 3.03 -31.47 9.51
CA GLN A 205 3.15 -30.66 8.31
C GLN A 205 1.83 -30.62 7.56
N VAL A 206 1.29 -29.41 7.38
CA VAL A 206 0.20 -29.19 6.42
C VAL A 206 0.73 -29.41 4.99
N LYS A 207 0.09 -30.34 4.27
CA LYS A 207 0.46 -30.72 2.91
C LYS A 207 -0.40 -30.04 1.86
N TYR A 208 -1.71 -29.98 2.10
CA TYR A 208 -2.68 -29.51 1.12
C TYR A 208 -3.93 -28.92 1.77
N ILE A 209 -4.52 -27.91 1.13
CA ILE A 209 -5.80 -27.33 1.52
C ILE A 209 -6.85 -27.72 0.49
N HIS A 210 -7.84 -28.50 0.92
CA HIS A 210 -8.96 -28.92 0.10
C HIS A 210 -10.08 -27.89 0.16
N THR A 211 -10.67 -27.61 -1.00
CA THR A 211 -11.76 -26.65 -1.14
C THR A 211 -13.01 -27.34 -1.67
N LYS A 212 -14.17 -26.79 -1.32
CA LYS A 212 -15.48 -27.19 -1.85
C LYS A 212 -16.28 -25.94 -2.13
N ASN A 213 -16.81 -25.82 -3.34
CA ASN A 213 -17.58 -24.65 -3.80
C ASN A 213 -16.83 -23.31 -3.59
N GLY A 214 -15.52 -23.29 -3.87
CA GLY A 214 -14.70 -22.07 -3.72
C GLY A 214 -14.36 -21.67 -2.29
N ARG A 215 -14.64 -22.52 -1.30
CA ARG A 215 -14.38 -22.29 0.13
C ARG A 215 -13.51 -23.37 0.72
N VAL A 216 -12.76 -23.06 1.78
CA VAL A 216 -12.06 -24.05 2.62
C VAL A 216 -13.02 -25.16 3.07
N ASP A 217 -12.57 -26.42 2.97
CA ASP A 217 -13.36 -27.60 3.36
C ASP A 217 -12.61 -28.50 4.35
N SER A 218 -11.35 -28.82 4.05
CA SER A 218 -10.51 -29.67 4.90
C SER A 218 -9.02 -29.46 4.65
N ILE A 219 -8.20 -29.86 5.62
CA ILE A 219 -6.74 -29.72 5.62
C ILE A 219 -6.12 -31.11 5.63
N GLU A 220 -5.25 -31.37 4.66
CA GLU A 220 -4.44 -32.57 4.59
C GLU A 220 -3.10 -32.33 5.27
N THR A 221 -2.74 -33.24 6.17
CA THR A 221 -1.48 -33.24 6.89
C THR A 221 -0.73 -34.55 6.63
N ASP A 222 0.52 -34.64 7.04
CA ASP A 222 1.29 -35.90 6.98
C ASP A 222 0.78 -37.01 7.90
N VAL A 223 -0.12 -36.72 8.84
CA VAL A 223 -0.69 -37.71 9.77
C VAL A 223 -2.20 -37.93 9.60
N GLY A 224 -2.87 -37.20 8.69
CA GLY A 224 -4.30 -37.38 8.41
C GLY A 224 -5.04 -36.14 7.93
N MET A 225 -6.36 -36.29 7.79
CA MET A 225 -7.28 -35.23 7.34
C MET A 225 -7.96 -34.52 8.51
N ILE A 226 -8.18 -33.22 8.37
CA ILE A 226 -8.87 -32.38 9.36
C ILE A 226 -9.97 -31.58 8.66
N LYS A 227 -11.24 -31.76 9.06
CA LYS A 227 -12.34 -30.93 8.58
C LYS A 227 -12.30 -29.55 9.25
N CYS A 228 -12.44 -28.46 8.49
CA CYS A 228 -12.55 -27.12 9.07
C CYS A 228 -13.37 -26.13 8.25
N GLU A 229 -13.87 -25.09 8.92
CA GLU A 229 -14.61 -23.98 8.28
C GLU A 229 -13.67 -22.87 7.80
N TYR A 230 -12.60 -22.62 8.56
CA TYR A 230 -11.63 -21.54 8.32
C TYR A 230 -10.21 -22.06 8.39
N PHE A 231 -9.36 -21.55 7.50
CA PHE A 231 -7.93 -21.81 7.50
C PHE A 231 -7.16 -20.49 7.56
N VAL A 232 -6.15 -20.40 8.43
CA VAL A 232 -5.27 -19.22 8.54
C VAL A 232 -3.83 -19.65 8.27
N ASN A 233 -3.27 -19.19 7.15
CA ASN A 233 -1.88 -19.43 6.79
C ASN A 233 -0.96 -18.40 7.47
N CYS A 234 -0.39 -18.81 8.59
CA CYS A 234 0.63 -18.09 9.36
C CYS A 234 2.02 -18.73 9.24
N SER A 235 2.27 -19.49 8.16
CA SER A 235 3.46 -20.35 8.02
C SER A 235 4.73 -19.59 7.59
N GLY A 236 4.84 -18.30 7.95
CA GLY A 236 6.08 -17.52 7.81
C GLY A 236 6.65 -17.56 6.39
N MET A 237 7.92 -17.98 6.26
CA MET A 237 8.59 -18.08 4.96
C MET A 237 8.01 -19.16 4.04
N TRP A 238 7.29 -20.15 4.58
CA TRP A 238 6.65 -21.23 3.82
C TRP A 238 5.24 -20.88 3.31
N ALA A 239 4.73 -19.69 3.66
CA ALA A 239 3.35 -19.30 3.37
C ALA A 239 3.04 -19.36 1.88
N ARG A 240 3.97 -18.89 1.03
CA ARG A 240 3.81 -18.88 -0.42
C ARG A 240 3.68 -20.29 -0.98
N GLU A 241 4.61 -21.19 -0.65
CA GLU A 241 4.61 -22.57 -1.13
C GLU A 241 3.35 -23.31 -0.66
N LEU A 242 2.94 -23.11 0.60
CA LEU A 242 1.70 -23.68 1.13
C LEU A 242 0.45 -23.14 0.42
N GLY A 243 0.46 -21.86 0.03
CA GLY A 243 -0.62 -21.26 -0.79
C GLY A 243 -0.77 -21.94 -2.15
N LEU A 244 0.35 -22.36 -2.77
CA LEU A 244 0.32 -23.12 -4.02
C LEU A 244 -0.24 -24.54 -3.86
N HIS A 245 -0.27 -25.08 -2.64
CA HIS A 245 -0.84 -26.39 -2.31
C HIS A 245 -2.33 -26.28 -1.96
N CYS A 246 -3.07 -25.64 -2.85
CA CYS A 246 -4.51 -25.47 -2.77
C CYS A 246 -5.06 -25.49 -4.21
N LYS A 247 -6.32 -25.88 -4.39
CA LYS A 247 -7.01 -25.76 -5.69
C LYS A 247 -8.29 -24.93 -5.53
N PRO A 248 -8.40 -23.76 -6.18
CA PRO A 248 -7.33 -23.08 -6.92
C PRO A 248 -6.15 -22.68 -5.99
N PRO A 249 -4.93 -22.48 -6.54
CA PRO A 249 -3.81 -21.97 -5.78
C PRO A 249 -4.12 -20.61 -5.16
N VAL A 250 -3.64 -20.39 -3.93
CA VAL A 250 -3.77 -19.11 -3.23
C VAL A 250 -2.46 -18.33 -3.38
N ARG A 251 -2.55 -17.11 -3.93
CA ARG A 251 -1.40 -16.22 -4.11
C ARG A 251 -1.02 -15.55 -2.78
N ILE A 252 0.24 -15.69 -2.40
CA ILE A 252 0.80 -15.07 -1.19
C ILE A 252 2.15 -14.46 -1.55
N PRO A 253 2.16 -13.23 -2.10
CA PRO A 253 3.38 -12.55 -2.53
C PRO A 253 4.25 -12.14 -1.33
N ALA A 254 5.08 -13.06 -0.88
CA ALA A 254 6.12 -12.83 0.11
C ALA A 254 7.27 -13.83 -0.10
N TYR A 255 8.51 -13.41 0.14
CA TYR A 255 9.67 -14.28 0.05
C TYR A 255 10.76 -13.86 1.05
N PRO A 256 11.55 -14.82 1.59
CA PRO A 256 12.54 -14.52 2.61
C PRO A 256 13.79 -13.81 2.08
N ALA A 257 14.21 -12.76 2.77
CA ALA A 257 15.51 -12.11 2.64
C ALA A 257 16.45 -12.59 3.76
N GLN A 258 17.75 -12.61 3.49
CA GLN A 258 18.78 -12.69 4.53
C GLN A 258 18.80 -11.37 5.29
N HIS A 259 18.88 -11.46 6.62
CA HIS A 259 18.86 -10.31 7.51
C HIS A 259 19.95 -10.46 8.56
N TYR A 260 20.90 -9.53 8.55
CA TYR A 260 22.09 -9.58 9.38
C TYR A 260 21.97 -8.70 10.63
N TYR A 261 22.52 -9.21 11.73
CA TYR A 261 22.73 -8.43 12.95
C TYR A 261 23.92 -8.98 13.73
N ALA A 262 24.54 -8.13 14.53
CA ALA A 262 25.68 -8.40 15.36
C ALA A 262 25.30 -8.27 16.84
N LEU A 263 25.79 -9.19 17.66
CA LEU A 263 25.73 -9.09 19.11
C LEU A 263 27.12 -8.78 19.65
N THR A 264 27.26 -7.70 20.41
CA THR A 264 28.54 -7.34 21.00
C THR A 264 28.86 -8.23 22.21
N PRO A 265 30.14 -8.37 22.57
CA PRO A 265 30.53 -8.73 23.93
C PRO A 265 29.89 -7.79 24.96
N SER A 266 29.90 -8.20 26.23
CA SER A 266 29.41 -7.32 27.31
C SER A 266 30.19 -6.00 27.31
N LEU A 267 29.45 -4.90 27.33
CA LEU A 267 29.95 -3.53 27.49
C LEU A 267 29.69 -3.01 28.91
N ASN A 268 29.26 -3.88 29.83
CA ASN A 268 28.86 -3.55 31.20
C ASN A 268 27.74 -2.49 31.25
N LEU A 269 26.79 -2.57 30.32
CA LEU A 269 25.64 -1.66 30.29
C LEU A 269 24.72 -1.87 31.50
N PRO A 270 24.10 -0.81 32.02
CA PRO A 270 23.22 -0.89 33.20
C PRO A 270 22.00 -1.76 32.90
N THR A 271 21.63 -2.66 33.80
CA THR A 271 20.49 -3.57 33.58
C THR A 271 19.19 -3.09 34.22
N ASP A 272 19.22 -2.06 35.06
CA ASP A 272 18.04 -1.48 35.70
C ASP A 272 17.16 -0.73 34.69
N ASP A 273 15.87 -0.56 35.02
CA ASP A 273 14.87 0.05 34.13
C ASP A 273 15.05 1.56 33.96
N ASP A 274 15.62 2.24 34.95
CA ASP A 274 15.74 3.71 34.95
C ASP A 274 16.91 4.20 34.08
N ASN A 275 17.90 3.34 33.82
CA ASN A 275 19.11 3.69 33.07
C ASN A 275 19.23 2.98 31.71
N LEU A 276 18.13 2.45 31.17
CA LEU A 276 18.11 1.85 29.84
C LEU A 276 18.49 2.83 28.74
N LEU A 277 19.32 2.38 27.80
CA LEU A 277 19.61 3.15 26.60
C LEU A 277 18.43 3.11 25.62
N PRO A 278 18.00 4.26 25.08
CA PRO A 278 17.03 4.29 23.98
C PRO A 278 17.51 3.51 22.77
N CYS A 279 16.59 2.84 22.08
CA CYS A 279 16.91 2.21 20.80
C CYS A 279 17.37 3.28 19.79
N VAL A 280 18.45 3.03 19.07
CA VAL A 280 18.94 3.94 18.02
C VAL A 280 18.44 3.45 16.67
N ARG A 281 17.87 4.35 15.86
CA ARG A 281 17.57 4.14 14.45
C ARG A 281 18.25 5.22 13.64
N ASP A 282 19.31 4.85 12.94
CA ASP A 282 19.98 5.70 11.97
C ASP A 282 19.58 5.26 10.56
N TYR A 283 18.62 5.98 10.00
CA TYR A 283 18.07 5.67 8.68
C TYR A 283 19.08 5.88 7.56
N ASP A 284 20.00 6.83 7.70
CA ASP A 284 20.95 7.20 6.65
C ASP A 284 22.15 6.24 6.66
N ALA A 285 22.54 5.74 7.84
CA ALA A 285 23.47 4.62 8.00
C ALA A 285 22.85 3.24 7.69
N ASN A 286 21.52 3.13 7.59
CA ASN A 286 20.76 1.88 7.42
C ASN A 286 20.89 0.95 8.64
N LEU A 287 20.95 1.53 9.84
CA LEU A 287 21.36 0.89 11.09
C LEU A 287 20.26 1.02 12.15
N TYR A 288 20.01 -0.05 12.89
CA TYR A 288 19.34 0.02 14.18
C TYR A 288 20.19 -0.64 15.26
N ALA A 289 20.11 -0.11 16.47
CA ALA A 289 20.77 -0.68 17.63
C ALA A 289 19.88 -0.61 18.86
N ARG A 290 20.07 -1.55 19.77
CA ARG A 290 19.48 -1.48 21.11
C ARG A 290 20.37 -2.17 22.12
N GLN A 291 20.13 -1.84 23.38
CA GLN A 291 20.68 -2.61 24.48
C GLN A 291 20.11 -4.04 24.51
N TYR A 292 20.99 -5.02 24.68
CA TYR A 292 20.69 -6.44 24.87
C TYR A 292 21.43 -6.91 26.12
N ASP A 293 20.72 -6.97 27.25
CA ASP A 293 21.31 -7.18 28.58
C ASP A 293 22.46 -6.17 28.83
N GLN A 294 23.68 -6.65 29.01
CA GLN A 294 24.88 -5.83 29.20
C GLN A 294 25.63 -5.56 27.88
N SER A 295 25.07 -5.93 26.73
CA SER A 295 25.63 -5.82 25.37
C SER A 295 24.77 -4.90 24.48
N LEU A 296 25.19 -4.69 23.23
CA LEU A 296 24.37 -4.12 22.17
C LEU A 296 24.02 -5.17 21.11
N LEU A 297 22.79 -5.12 20.63
CA LEU A 297 22.37 -5.75 19.38
C LEU A 297 22.34 -4.67 18.31
N VAL A 298 23.05 -4.90 17.20
CA VAL A 298 23.20 -3.96 16.09
C VAL A 298 22.78 -4.65 14.80
N GLY A 299 21.82 -4.13 14.05
CA GLY A 299 21.39 -4.73 12.79
C GLY A 299 21.12 -3.71 11.71
N TRP A 300 20.88 -4.21 10.49
CA TRP A 300 20.84 -3.35 9.31
C TRP A 300 19.63 -3.61 8.41
N PHE A 301 19.25 -2.59 7.63
CA PHE A 301 18.33 -2.72 6.51
C PHE A 301 19.08 -2.38 5.23
N GLU A 302 19.78 -3.36 4.67
CA GLU A 302 20.72 -3.13 3.58
C GLU A 302 20.07 -2.59 2.31
N LYS A 303 20.71 -1.60 1.67
CA LYS A 303 20.28 -1.06 0.37
C LYS A 303 20.18 -2.13 -0.71
N GLU A 304 21.09 -3.11 -0.66
CA GLU A 304 21.12 -4.28 -1.55
C GLU A 304 21.09 -5.54 -0.69
N ALA A 305 19.88 -6.03 -0.42
CA ALA A 305 19.68 -7.24 0.37
C ALA A 305 19.80 -8.51 -0.48
N LYS A 306 20.06 -9.63 0.19
CA LYS A 306 20.18 -10.94 -0.45
C LYS A 306 18.90 -11.75 -0.23
N PRO A 307 18.29 -12.35 -1.27
CA PRO A 307 17.25 -13.35 -1.07
C PRO A 307 17.83 -14.57 -0.32
N ALA A 308 17.08 -15.17 0.60
CA ALA A 308 17.60 -16.20 1.51
C ALA A 308 17.87 -17.56 0.84
N PHE A 309 17.04 -17.95 -0.13
CA PHE A 309 17.08 -19.30 -0.73
C PHE A 309 17.04 -19.22 -2.25
N GLU A 310 17.82 -18.30 -2.83
CA GLU A 310 17.79 -17.99 -4.26
C GLU A 310 18.12 -19.22 -5.12
N ASP A 311 19.13 -19.98 -4.71
CA ASP A 311 19.70 -21.10 -5.47
C ASP A 311 18.98 -22.44 -5.23
N THR A 312 17.90 -22.45 -4.45
CA THR A 312 17.14 -23.68 -4.15
C THR A 312 15.81 -23.67 -4.90
N LYS A 313 15.20 -24.84 -5.11
CA LYS A 313 13.84 -24.93 -5.69
C LYS A 313 12.74 -24.55 -4.69
N ASP A 314 12.92 -24.97 -3.44
CA ASP A 314 12.00 -24.77 -2.31
C ASP A 314 12.81 -24.38 -1.07
N ILE A 315 12.14 -23.99 0.02
CA ILE A 315 12.83 -23.74 1.30
C ILE A 315 13.37 -25.08 1.83
N PRO A 316 14.70 -25.24 2.02
CA PRO A 316 15.27 -26.50 2.48
C PRO A 316 14.76 -26.89 3.88
N LYS A 317 14.71 -28.19 4.19
CA LYS A 317 14.37 -28.66 5.54
C LYS A 317 15.38 -28.16 6.58
N ALA A 318 16.67 -28.26 6.26
CA ALA A 318 17.79 -27.74 7.05
C ALA A 318 18.12 -26.29 6.67
N TRP A 319 17.12 -25.43 6.56
CA TRP A 319 17.27 -24.04 6.07
C TRP A 319 18.32 -23.23 6.85
N GLN A 320 18.56 -23.53 8.13
CA GLN A 320 19.59 -22.87 8.95
C GLN A 320 20.99 -23.04 8.36
N GLU A 321 21.28 -24.20 7.74
CA GLU A 321 22.59 -24.51 7.14
C GLU A 321 22.86 -23.68 5.87
N TYR A 322 21.83 -23.05 5.31
CA TYR A 322 21.94 -22.18 4.13
C TYR A 322 22.19 -20.72 4.49
N LEU A 323 22.08 -20.34 5.77
CA LEU A 323 22.22 -18.97 6.25
C LEU A 323 23.60 -18.76 6.87
N ASN A 324 24.59 -18.66 5.99
CA ASN A 324 25.96 -18.41 6.42
C ASN A 324 26.13 -16.98 6.92
N GLN A 325 27.06 -16.81 7.87
CA GLN A 325 27.62 -15.49 8.15
C GLN A 325 28.31 -14.97 6.89
N ASP A 326 28.21 -13.66 6.64
CA ASP A 326 28.89 -13.00 5.53
C ASP A 326 29.65 -11.76 6.02
N PRO A 327 30.87 -11.94 6.57
CA PRO A 327 31.66 -10.84 7.11
C PRO A 327 32.02 -9.79 6.06
N ALA A 328 32.22 -10.19 4.80
CA ALA A 328 32.57 -9.25 3.73
C ALA A 328 31.39 -8.33 3.40
N HIS A 329 30.17 -8.88 3.35
CA HIS A 329 28.95 -8.08 3.18
C HIS A 329 28.67 -7.17 4.39
N CYS A 330 28.98 -7.64 5.61
CA CYS A 330 28.73 -6.89 6.84
C CYS A 330 29.80 -5.85 7.19
N ALA A 331 31.04 -5.99 6.69
CA ALA A 331 32.15 -5.08 6.99
C ALA A 331 31.82 -3.58 6.75
N PRO A 332 31.30 -3.15 5.58
CA PRO A 332 30.97 -1.74 5.36
C PRO A 332 29.77 -1.27 6.21
N LEU A 333 28.89 -2.17 6.63
CA LEU A 333 27.77 -1.87 7.52
C LEU A 333 28.26 -1.67 8.97
N TRP A 334 29.24 -2.49 9.37
CA TRP A 334 29.91 -2.40 10.66
C TRP A 334 30.73 -1.13 10.80
N GLU A 335 31.45 -0.70 9.75
CA GLU A 335 32.18 0.57 9.73
C GLU A 335 31.26 1.78 10.01
N LYS A 336 30.07 1.81 9.41
CA LYS A 336 29.06 2.84 9.72
C LYS A 336 28.53 2.74 11.14
N ALA A 337 28.40 1.51 11.66
CA ALA A 337 27.96 1.29 13.04
C ALA A 337 29.01 1.79 14.04
N THR A 338 30.30 1.54 13.83
CA THR A 338 31.39 2.01 14.70
C THR A 338 31.63 3.51 14.60
N ASP A 339 31.30 4.11 13.46
CA ASP A 339 31.26 5.56 13.35
C ASP A 339 30.13 6.16 14.18
N ARG A 340 28.88 5.64 14.04
CA ARG A 340 27.71 6.14 14.76
C ARG A 340 27.73 5.84 16.27
N LEU A 341 28.20 4.66 16.67
CA LEU A 341 28.25 4.20 18.06
C LEU A 341 29.71 4.00 18.47
N THR A 342 30.27 5.03 19.11
CA THR A 342 31.72 5.12 19.38
C THR A 342 32.23 3.99 20.28
N VAL A 343 31.37 3.46 21.16
CA VAL A 343 31.67 2.30 22.02
C VAL A 343 32.03 1.03 21.24
N LEU A 344 31.62 0.93 19.96
CA LEU A 344 31.91 -0.24 19.12
C LEU A 344 33.34 -0.23 18.53
N ARG A 345 34.08 0.88 18.63
CA ARG A 345 35.42 0.99 18.04
C ARG A 345 36.46 0.09 18.72
N ASP A 346 36.29 -0.12 20.02
CA ASP A 346 37.27 -0.80 20.87
C ASP A 346 36.85 -2.23 21.25
N ILE A 347 35.76 -2.75 20.66
CA ILE A 347 35.26 -4.09 21.01
C ILE A 347 36.00 -5.19 20.23
N PRO A 348 36.13 -6.40 20.83
CA PRO A 348 36.45 -7.60 20.07
C PRO A 348 35.41 -7.85 18.96
N MET A 349 35.79 -8.65 17.95
CA MET A 349 34.89 -9.02 16.85
C MET A 349 33.52 -9.48 17.38
N PRO A 350 32.41 -8.85 16.96
CA PRO A 350 31.09 -9.20 17.44
C PRO A 350 30.66 -10.57 16.89
N GLU A 351 29.68 -11.19 17.55
CA GLU A 351 29.02 -12.37 17.03
C GLU A 351 28.05 -11.94 15.92
N LEU A 352 28.43 -12.20 14.65
CA LEU A 352 27.56 -11.96 13.52
C LEU A 352 26.50 -13.07 13.40
N ARG A 353 25.25 -12.69 13.14
CA ARG A 353 24.14 -13.60 12.89
C ARG A 353 23.45 -13.24 11.58
N ASN A 354 22.94 -14.28 10.92
CA ASN A 354 22.12 -14.18 9.74
C ASN A 354 20.82 -14.94 10.02
N SER A 355 19.69 -14.27 9.76
CA SER A 355 18.36 -14.84 9.96
C SER A 355 17.50 -14.54 8.73
N PRO A 356 16.56 -15.41 8.34
CA PRO A 356 15.66 -15.09 7.26
C PRO A 356 14.46 -14.31 7.79
N ASP A 357 14.03 -13.27 7.09
CA ASP A 357 12.74 -12.62 7.34
C ASP A 357 11.95 -12.49 6.04
N ASN A 358 10.63 -12.57 6.13
CA ASN A 358 9.74 -12.63 4.99
C ASN A 358 9.31 -11.21 4.56
N PHE A 359 9.63 -10.83 3.33
CA PHE A 359 9.33 -9.51 2.77
C PHE A 359 8.31 -9.60 1.63
N THR A 360 7.45 -8.59 1.52
CA THR A 360 6.45 -8.45 0.46
C THR A 360 6.98 -7.58 -0.68
N PRO A 361 6.39 -7.62 -1.88
CA PRO A 361 6.83 -6.81 -3.01
C PRO A 361 6.89 -5.30 -2.77
N ASP A 362 6.06 -4.78 -1.86
CA ASP A 362 5.94 -3.35 -1.60
C ASP A 362 6.46 -2.93 -0.22
N GLY A 363 7.06 -3.86 0.53
CA GLY A 363 7.59 -3.61 1.88
C GLY A 363 6.52 -3.31 2.93
N ARG A 364 5.25 -3.61 2.64
CA ARG A 364 4.12 -3.46 3.59
C ARG A 364 3.65 -4.79 4.12
N LEU A 365 3.07 -4.80 5.31
CA LEU A 365 2.49 -6.02 5.90
C LEU A 365 1.46 -6.63 4.95
N ILE A 366 1.32 -7.97 4.95
CA ILE A 366 0.30 -8.65 4.15
C ILE A 366 -0.55 -9.57 5.03
N PHE A 367 -1.84 -9.25 5.13
CA PHE A 367 -2.82 -10.10 5.78
C PHE A 367 -4.24 -9.88 5.25
N GLY A 368 -5.11 -10.87 5.48
CA GLY A 368 -6.52 -10.82 5.12
C GLY A 368 -7.01 -12.09 4.45
N GLU A 369 -8.27 -12.11 4.04
CA GLU A 369 -8.86 -13.23 3.30
C GLU A 369 -8.36 -13.26 1.85
N SER A 370 -7.98 -14.44 1.36
CA SER A 370 -7.54 -14.65 -0.02
C SER A 370 -8.63 -14.27 -1.03
N ALA A 371 -8.21 -13.92 -2.26
CA ALA A 371 -9.18 -13.71 -3.33
C ALA A 371 -9.70 -15.04 -3.89
N GLU A 372 -8.89 -16.10 -3.88
CA GLU A 372 -9.18 -17.32 -4.61
C GLU A 372 -10.08 -18.29 -3.87
N VAL A 373 -10.01 -18.28 -2.53
CA VAL A 373 -10.72 -19.24 -1.67
C VAL A 373 -11.33 -18.52 -0.48
N GLU A 374 -12.66 -18.62 -0.35
CA GLU A 374 -13.37 -18.13 0.83
C GLU A 374 -12.92 -18.88 2.09
N HIS A 375 -12.83 -18.14 3.19
CA HIS A 375 -12.39 -18.61 4.50
C HIS A 375 -10.91 -19.07 4.56
N TYR A 376 -10.13 -18.81 3.51
CA TYR A 376 -8.67 -18.92 3.55
C TYR A 376 -8.09 -17.54 3.89
N PHE A 377 -7.56 -17.39 5.10
CA PHE A 377 -6.90 -16.18 5.56
C PHE A 377 -5.38 -16.32 5.50
N VAL A 378 -4.69 -15.21 5.31
CA VAL A 378 -3.23 -15.11 5.22
C VAL A 378 -2.74 -14.13 6.27
N ALA A 379 -1.63 -14.46 6.94
CA ALA A 379 -0.86 -13.54 7.76
C ALA A 379 0.63 -13.88 7.64
N CYS A 380 1.38 -13.10 6.87
CA CYS A 380 2.82 -13.29 6.69
C CYS A 380 3.49 -11.99 6.23
N GLY A 381 4.75 -12.03 5.80
CA GLY A 381 5.40 -10.87 5.18
C GLY A 381 5.47 -9.65 6.12
N MET A 382 6.03 -9.82 7.32
CA MET A 382 6.10 -8.75 8.33
C MET A 382 7.25 -7.76 8.12
N ASN A 383 8.06 -7.95 7.06
CA ASN A 383 9.12 -7.05 6.62
C ASN A 383 10.06 -6.62 7.77
N GLY A 384 10.68 -7.56 8.48
CA GLY A 384 11.59 -7.21 9.58
C GLY A 384 10.91 -6.92 10.93
N ASN A 385 9.58 -6.92 11.01
CA ASN A 385 8.84 -6.42 12.18
C ASN A 385 7.82 -7.42 12.79
N PRO A 386 8.11 -8.73 12.91
CA PRO A 386 7.11 -9.70 13.38
C PRO A 386 6.60 -9.40 14.81
N LEU A 387 7.47 -9.05 15.76
CA LEU A 387 7.05 -8.69 17.12
C LEU A 387 6.16 -7.44 17.14
N GLN A 388 6.49 -6.42 16.34
CA GLN A 388 5.75 -5.16 16.34
C GLN A 388 4.34 -5.35 15.77
N GLY A 389 4.18 -6.19 14.75
CA GLY A 389 2.92 -6.35 14.04
C GLY A 389 1.98 -7.43 14.59
N SER A 390 2.51 -8.48 15.25
CA SER A 390 1.75 -9.72 15.43
C SER A 390 0.53 -9.61 16.32
N GLY A 391 0.56 -8.81 17.40
CA GLY A 391 -0.59 -8.61 18.27
C GLY A 391 -1.76 -7.95 17.51
N GLY A 392 -1.50 -6.78 16.90
CA GLY A 392 -2.51 -6.06 16.13
C GLY A 392 -3.03 -6.82 14.90
N VAL A 393 -2.15 -7.50 14.14
CA VAL A 393 -2.57 -8.34 13.01
C VAL A 393 -3.42 -9.52 13.48
N GLY A 394 -3.01 -10.20 14.56
CA GLY A 394 -3.76 -11.32 15.12
C GLY A 394 -5.15 -10.91 15.58
N LYS A 395 -5.26 -9.74 16.24
CA LYS A 395 -6.55 -9.15 16.63
C LYS A 395 -7.42 -8.84 15.41
N ALA A 396 -6.89 -8.10 14.43
CA ALA A 396 -7.65 -7.71 13.24
C ALA A 396 -8.18 -8.91 12.45
N LEU A 397 -7.38 -9.98 12.31
CA LEU A 397 -7.82 -11.21 11.65
C LEU A 397 -8.86 -11.98 12.46
N ALA A 398 -8.67 -12.11 13.77
CA ALA A 398 -9.65 -12.78 14.62
C ALA A 398 -11.01 -12.07 14.57
N GLU A 399 -11.02 -10.73 14.69
CA GLU A 399 -12.22 -9.92 14.57
C GLU A 399 -12.88 -10.05 13.19
N TRP A 400 -12.10 -10.08 12.11
CA TRP A 400 -12.63 -10.30 10.77
C TRP A 400 -13.25 -11.70 10.62
N ILE A 401 -12.57 -12.76 11.05
CA ILE A 401 -13.09 -14.14 11.02
C ILE A 401 -14.42 -14.24 11.77
N ILE A 402 -14.53 -13.58 12.93
CA ILE A 402 -15.71 -13.63 13.79
C ILE A 402 -16.88 -12.82 13.22
N SER A 403 -16.62 -11.60 12.74
CA SER A 403 -17.66 -10.68 12.27
C SER A 403 -18.02 -10.84 10.79
N GLY A 404 -17.19 -11.55 10.02
CA GLY A 404 -17.32 -11.71 8.57
C GLY A 404 -16.83 -10.51 7.76
N THR A 405 -16.50 -9.38 8.38
CA THR A 405 -16.02 -8.17 7.69
C THR A 405 -14.83 -7.54 8.43
N PRO A 406 -13.92 -6.82 7.75
CA PRO A 406 -12.83 -6.14 8.44
C PRO A 406 -13.32 -5.04 9.39
N THR A 407 -12.75 -4.97 10.59
CA THR A 407 -13.03 -3.93 11.59
C THR A 407 -12.11 -2.72 11.50
N ILE A 408 -11.08 -2.79 10.64
CA ILE A 408 -10.09 -1.74 10.40
C ILE A 408 -9.93 -1.47 8.90
N GLU A 409 -9.31 -0.34 8.56
CA GLU A 409 -8.95 -0.03 7.18
C GLU A 409 -7.87 -1.00 6.66
N MET A 410 -8.25 -1.81 5.67
CA MET A 410 -7.44 -2.91 5.17
C MET A 410 -6.61 -2.55 3.93
N LEU A 411 -6.88 -1.45 3.24
CA LEU A 411 -6.18 -1.14 1.99
C LEU A 411 -4.64 -1.20 2.05
N PRO A 412 -3.98 -0.74 3.12
CA PRO A 412 -2.52 -0.84 3.22
C PRO A 412 -1.99 -2.27 3.35
N PHE A 413 -2.82 -3.22 3.80
CA PHE A 413 -2.39 -4.54 4.25
C PHE A 413 -3.00 -5.72 3.49
N ASN A 414 -4.12 -5.49 2.80
CA ASN A 414 -4.94 -6.55 2.22
C ASN A 414 -4.13 -7.42 1.23
N VAL A 415 -4.19 -8.74 1.39
CA VAL A 415 -3.57 -9.72 0.48
C VAL A 415 -4.06 -9.59 -0.97
N GLN A 416 -5.29 -9.11 -1.16
CA GLN A 416 -5.91 -8.92 -2.47
C GLN A 416 -5.38 -7.70 -3.25
N ARG A 417 -4.40 -6.95 -2.72
CA ARG A 417 -3.78 -5.82 -3.43
C ARG A 417 -2.76 -6.24 -4.50
N PHE A 418 -2.54 -7.54 -4.68
CA PHE A 418 -1.58 -8.08 -5.63
C PHE A 418 -2.25 -8.89 -6.74
N LEU A 419 -1.53 -9.05 -7.85
CA LEU A 419 -1.86 -9.88 -9.00
C LEU A 419 -1.03 -11.16 -8.96
N ASP A 420 -1.41 -12.16 -9.77
CA ASP A 420 -0.66 -13.42 -9.90
C ASP A 420 0.81 -13.21 -10.25
N LEU A 421 1.13 -12.21 -11.07
CA LEU A 421 2.50 -11.88 -11.45
C LEU A 421 3.39 -11.57 -10.23
N HIS A 422 2.83 -10.98 -9.17
CA HIS A 422 3.58 -10.63 -7.96
C HIS A 422 3.91 -11.87 -7.12
N ASN A 423 3.21 -12.99 -7.34
CA ASN A 423 3.48 -14.27 -6.68
C ASN A 423 4.57 -15.09 -7.39
N ASN A 424 5.07 -14.61 -8.54
CA ASN A 424 6.16 -15.25 -9.25
C ASN A 424 7.45 -15.23 -8.41
N ARG A 425 8.11 -16.38 -8.29
CA ARG A 425 9.28 -16.56 -7.41
C ARG A 425 10.48 -15.71 -7.85
N GLN A 426 10.76 -15.65 -9.15
CA GLN A 426 11.85 -14.83 -9.69
C GLN A 426 11.56 -13.34 -9.53
N TYR A 427 10.29 -12.93 -9.74
CA TYR A 427 9.85 -11.56 -9.46
C TYR A 427 10.16 -11.17 -8.00
N LEU A 428 9.80 -12.04 -7.04
CA LEU A 428 10.01 -11.82 -5.62
C LEU A 428 11.50 -11.77 -5.26
N GLN A 429 12.30 -12.73 -5.74
CA GLN A 429 13.75 -12.76 -5.54
C GLN A 429 14.42 -11.46 -6.01
N GLN A 430 14.06 -10.97 -7.19
CA GLN A 430 14.61 -9.72 -7.72
C GLN A 430 14.10 -8.49 -6.95
N ARG A 431 12.81 -8.46 -6.60
CA ARG A 431 12.19 -7.34 -5.87
C ARG A 431 12.77 -7.16 -4.47
N ILE A 432 13.06 -8.25 -3.77
CA ILE A 432 13.55 -8.23 -2.38
C ILE A 432 14.91 -7.54 -2.26
N ARG A 433 15.74 -7.62 -3.30
CA ARG A 433 17.06 -6.99 -3.33
C ARG A 433 17.04 -5.51 -2.96
N GLU A 434 15.97 -4.80 -3.32
CA GLU A 434 15.81 -3.37 -2.96
C GLU A 434 14.80 -3.12 -1.83
N VAL A 435 13.80 -3.99 -1.63
CA VAL A 435 12.69 -3.69 -0.70
C VAL A 435 13.15 -3.61 0.76
N VAL A 436 14.12 -4.43 1.16
CA VAL A 436 14.66 -4.41 2.53
C VAL A 436 15.23 -3.01 2.86
N GLY A 437 16.12 -2.49 2.02
CA GLY A 437 16.72 -1.17 2.22
C GLY A 437 15.73 -0.01 2.06
N ARG A 438 14.66 -0.19 1.28
CA ARG A 438 13.58 0.81 1.16
C ARG A 438 12.87 1.07 2.48
N GLN A 439 12.96 0.18 3.47
CA GLN A 439 12.42 0.41 4.80
C GLN A 439 13.07 1.61 5.51
N TYR A 440 14.36 1.87 5.25
CA TYR A 440 15.12 2.98 5.85
C TYR A 440 15.38 4.13 4.85
N ALA A 441 15.13 3.92 3.55
CA ALA A 441 15.21 4.98 2.55
C ALA A 441 14.20 6.12 2.80
N ILE A 442 14.50 7.32 2.29
CA ILE A 442 13.49 8.36 2.11
C ILE A 442 12.68 8.01 0.87
N LEU A 443 11.41 7.67 1.06
CA LEU A 443 10.46 7.46 -0.04
C LEU A 443 9.77 8.78 -0.36
N TYR A 444 10.39 9.59 -1.23
CA TYR A 444 9.84 10.86 -1.68
C TYR A 444 8.49 10.64 -2.39
N PRO A 445 7.42 11.33 -1.97
CA PRO A 445 6.08 11.12 -2.52
C PRO A 445 6.04 11.27 -4.04
N ASN A 446 5.55 10.23 -4.73
CA ASN A 446 5.45 10.14 -6.19
C ASN A 446 6.79 10.28 -6.96
N GLN A 447 7.92 10.14 -6.26
CA GLN A 447 9.28 10.35 -6.79
C GLN A 447 10.23 9.23 -6.33
N SER A 448 9.70 8.03 -6.08
CA SER A 448 10.47 6.90 -5.53
C SER A 448 10.04 5.60 -6.18
N GLU A 449 10.55 5.38 -7.38
CA GLU A 449 10.26 4.19 -8.17
C GLU A 449 11.19 3.02 -7.86
N TYR A 450 10.77 1.85 -8.29
CA TYR A 450 11.54 0.63 -8.12
C TYR A 450 12.54 0.41 -9.26
N LYS A 451 13.69 -0.18 -8.94
CA LYS A 451 14.76 -0.51 -9.89
C LYS A 451 14.63 -1.93 -10.46
N PHE A 452 14.23 -2.90 -9.64
CA PHE A 452 14.14 -4.31 -10.05
C PHE A 452 12.72 -4.68 -10.50
N SER A 453 12.58 -5.83 -11.17
CA SER A 453 11.28 -6.39 -11.57
C SER A 453 10.35 -5.38 -12.27
N ARG A 454 10.89 -4.68 -13.28
CA ARG A 454 10.22 -3.68 -14.14
C ARG A 454 9.95 -4.23 -15.53
N LYS A 455 9.16 -3.49 -16.33
CA LYS A 455 8.82 -3.81 -17.73
C LYS A 455 8.10 -5.16 -17.89
N LEU A 456 7.23 -5.50 -16.94
CA LEU A 456 6.49 -6.77 -16.91
C LEU A 456 5.14 -6.68 -17.61
N ARG A 457 4.38 -5.61 -17.33
CA ARG A 457 3.18 -5.25 -18.09
C ARG A 457 3.44 -3.90 -18.74
N CYS A 458 3.32 -3.85 -20.05
CA CYS A 458 3.46 -2.63 -20.82
C CYS A 458 2.21 -2.46 -21.66
N SER A 459 1.74 -1.22 -21.83
CA SER A 459 0.82 -0.95 -22.94
C SER A 459 1.61 -1.13 -24.25
N PRO A 460 0.93 -1.39 -25.38
CA PRO A 460 1.55 -1.36 -26.70
C PRO A 460 2.31 -0.06 -27.00
N LEU A 461 2.01 1.04 -26.29
CA LEU A 461 2.66 2.34 -26.50
C LEU A 461 4.01 2.46 -25.80
N TYR A 462 4.33 1.59 -24.83
CA TYR A 462 5.51 1.71 -23.96
C TYR A 462 6.79 2.09 -24.72
N SER A 463 7.18 1.31 -25.73
CA SER A 463 8.45 1.53 -26.44
C SER A 463 8.46 2.85 -27.23
N VAL A 464 7.31 3.27 -27.74
CA VAL A 464 7.20 4.55 -28.47
C VAL A 464 7.25 5.72 -27.49
N LEU A 465 6.59 5.61 -26.34
CA LEU A 465 6.65 6.65 -25.30
C LEU A 465 8.06 6.75 -24.70
N GLU A 466 8.75 5.62 -24.49
CA GLU A 466 10.16 5.57 -24.07
C GLU A 466 11.06 6.32 -25.07
N ALA A 467 10.93 6.01 -26.36
CA ALA A 467 11.68 6.71 -27.41
C ALA A 467 11.40 8.22 -27.51
N ARG A 468 10.29 8.68 -26.92
CA ARG A 468 9.84 10.09 -26.86
C ARG A 468 10.17 10.78 -25.53
N GLY A 469 10.97 10.14 -24.68
CA GLY A 469 11.46 10.76 -23.44
C GLY A 469 10.53 10.58 -22.24
N ALA A 470 9.65 9.58 -22.26
CA ALA A 470 8.86 9.23 -21.09
C ALA A 470 9.75 8.72 -19.95
N VAL A 471 9.54 9.27 -18.75
CA VAL A 471 10.09 8.73 -17.50
C VAL A 471 9.02 7.87 -16.83
N PHE A 472 9.33 6.60 -16.59
CA PHE A 472 8.33 5.61 -16.16
C PHE A 472 8.37 5.28 -14.67
N GLY A 473 7.19 5.13 -14.09
CA GLY A 473 6.94 4.48 -12.81
C GLY A 473 6.08 3.23 -12.97
N THR A 474 5.89 2.47 -11.90
CA THR A 474 5.11 1.22 -11.96
C THR A 474 3.88 1.20 -11.06
N LYS A 475 2.78 0.64 -11.58
CA LYS A 475 1.55 0.38 -10.81
C LYS A 475 0.93 -0.93 -11.25
N MET A 476 0.74 -1.89 -10.33
CA MET A 476 0.18 -3.22 -10.64
C MET A 476 0.91 -3.94 -11.79
N GLY A 477 2.24 -3.78 -11.83
CA GLY A 477 3.12 -4.31 -12.86
C GLY A 477 3.15 -3.50 -14.17
N TYR A 478 2.22 -2.55 -14.37
CA TYR A 478 2.22 -1.68 -15.54
C TYR A 478 3.31 -0.63 -15.45
N GLU A 479 4.04 -0.43 -16.55
CA GLU A 479 4.84 0.76 -16.80
C GLU A 479 3.92 1.93 -17.18
N ARG A 480 4.02 3.04 -16.43
CA ARG A 480 3.24 4.26 -16.65
C ARG A 480 4.16 5.46 -16.82
N ALA A 481 3.98 6.23 -17.88
CA ALA A 481 4.69 7.49 -18.05
C ALA A 481 4.27 8.44 -16.91
N LEU A 482 5.22 8.81 -16.05
CA LEU A 482 5.02 9.76 -14.96
C LEU A 482 4.97 11.19 -15.51
N TYR A 483 5.93 11.51 -16.37
CA TYR A 483 6.06 12.73 -17.16
C TYR A 483 6.94 12.44 -18.39
N PHE A 484 6.98 13.39 -19.32
CA PHE A 484 7.85 13.41 -20.49
C PHE A 484 8.90 14.49 -20.29
N ASP A 485 10.17 14.11 -20.32
CA ASP A 485 11.27 15.06 -20.17
C ASP A 485 11.20 16.12 -21.29
N ALA A 486 11.12 17.38 -20.88
CA ALA A 486 10.93 18.48 -21.81
C ALA A 486 12.18 18.89 -22.59
N ASP A 487 13.35 18.44 -22.14
CA ASP A 487 14.65 18.79 -22.71
C ASP A 487 15.24 17.63 -23.52
N TYR A 488 14.69 16.42 -23.39
CA TYR A 488 15.09 15.23 -24.13
C TYR A 488 14.95 15.41 -25.65
N ARG A 489 15.99 15.00 -26.39
CA ARG A 489 15.99 14.93 -27.85
C ARG A 489 16.20 13.50 -28.31
N HIS A 490 15.61 13.17 -29.45
CA HIS A 490 15.78 11.84 -30.03
C HIS A 490 17.27 11.55 -30.30
N GLY A 491 17.77 10.44 -29.76
CA GLY A 491 19.17 10.04 -29.83
C GLY A 491 19.97 10.30 -28.55
N ASP A 492 19.44 11.11 -27.63
CA ASP A 492 20.01 11.26 -26.29
C ASP A 492 19.79 9.98 -25.45
N PRO A 493 20.59 9.76 -24.39
CA PRO A 493 20.28 8.73 -23.40
C PRO A 493 18.86 8.91 -22.85
N LEU A 494 18.15 7.78 -22.65
CA LEU A 494 16.79 7.81 -22.12
C LEU A 494 16.76 8.52 -20.76
N PRO A 495 15.81 9.44 -20.53
CA PRO A 495 15.73 10.15 -19.28
C PRO A 495 15.37 9.18 -18.14
N THR A 496 15.90 9.46 -16.96
CA THR A 496 15.61 8.70 -15.75
C THR A 496 14.98 9.62 -14.71
N LEU A 497 14.24 9.04 -13.77
CA LEU A 497 13.66 9.81 -12.67
C LEU A 497 14.80 10.44 -11.85
N PRO A 498 14.85 11.78 -11.71
CA PRO A 498 15.87 12.43 -10.91
C PRO A 498 15.66 12.08 -9.42
N GLU A 499 16.68 12.35 -8.60
CA GLU A 499 16.54 12.23 -7.15
C GLU A 499 15.34 13.05 -6.66
N GLY A 500 14.52 12.42 -5.81
CA GLY A 500 13.32 13.02 -5.26
C GLY A 500 13.61 14.21 -4.35
N SER A 501 12.57 15.00 -4.10
CA SER A 501 12.63 16.16 -3.22
C SER A 501 11.32 16.36 -2.48
N PHE A 502 11.39 16.95 -1.27
CA PHE A 502 10.22 17.46 -0.56
C PHE A 502 9.79 18.86 -1.03
N TYR A 503 10.63 19.54 -1.79
CA TYR A 503 10.37 20.85 -2.39
C TYR A 503 9.72 20.70 -3.77
N LYS A 504 9.66 21.79 -4.51
CA LYS A 504 9.28 21.78 -5.93
C LYS A 504 10.05 20.69 -6.71
N PRO A 505 9.33 19.77 -7.39
CA PRO A 505 9.98 18.69 -8.12
C PRO A 505 10.93 19.20 -9.21
N LYS A 506 12.05 18.49 -9.39
CA LYS A 506 13.04 18.82 -10.43
C LYS A 506 12.46 18.78 -11.86
N PHE A 507 11.41 17.99 -12.07
CA PHE A 507 10.68 17.88 -13.35
C PHE A 507 9.45 18.80 -13.46
N PHE A 508 9.31 19.81 -12.59
CA PHE A 508 8.15 20.72 -12.58
C PHE A 508 7.92 21.39 -13.95
N ASN A 509 8.98 21.86 -14.62
CA ASN A 509 8.86 22.50 -15.93
C ASN A 509 8.32 21.55 -17.02
N SER A 510 8.62 20.25 -16.91
CA SER A 510 8.07 19.23 -17.81
C SER A 510 6.55 19.11 -17.62
N MET A 511 6.11 19.01 -16.35
CA MET A 511 4.70 18.96 -16.01
C MET A 511 3.95 20.24 -16.38
N GLU A 512 4.59 21.41 -16.27
CA GLU A 512 4.00 22.67 -16.70
C GLU A 512 3.72 22.68 -18.21
N LYS A 513 4.70 22.28 -19.04
CA LYS A 513 4.50 22.17 -20.49
C LYS A 513 3.40 21.17 -20.86
N GLU A 514 3.32 20.07 -20.13
CA GLU A 514 2.23 19.09 -20.27
C GLU A 514 0.87 19.69 -19.90
N TYR A 515 0.78 20.42 -18.78
CA TYR A 515 -0.42 21.12 -18.38
C TYR A 515 -0.87 22.13 -19.45
N GLN A 516 0.05 22.93 -19.99
CA GLN A 516 -0.27 23.91 -21.02
C GLN A 516 -0.82 23.25 -22.29
N ALA A 517 -0.32 22.05 -22.65
CA ALA A 517 -0.89 21.27 -23.74
C ALA A 517 -2.35 20.88 -23.46
N CYS A 518 -2.67 20.40 -22.25
CA CYS A 518 -4.05 20.10 -21.88
C CYS A 518 -4.93 21.36 -21.78
N ALA A 519 -4.39 22.49 -21.30
CA ALA A 519 -5.14 23.71 -21.07
C ALA A 519 -5.46 24.48 -22.37
N GLN A 520 -4.53 24.50 -23.32
CA GLN A 520 -4.60 25.37 -24.51
C GLN A 520 -4.66 24.59 -25.83
N HIS A 521 -4.27 23.32 -25.85
CA HIS A 521 -4.06 22.51 -27.06
C HIS A 521 -4.69 21.12 -26.91
N VAL A 522 -3.90 20.06 -27.13
CA VAL A 522 -4.26 18.65 -26.92
C VAL A 522 -3.14 17.93 -26.18
N GLY A 523 -3.45 17.37 -25.01
CA GLY A 523 -2.63 16.40 -24.31
C GLY A 523 -3.09 14.96 -24.58
N ILE A 524 -2.14 14.05 -24.77
CA ILE A 524 -2.34 12.61 -24.97
C ILE A 524 -1.80 11.87 -23.76
N ILE A 525 -2.66 11.14 -23.03
CA ILE A 525 -2.27 10.43 -21.81
C ILE A 525 -2.56 8.94 -21.96
N ASP A 526 -1.55 8.10 -21.78
CA ASP A 526 -1.73 6.66 -21.64
C ASP A 526 -2.21 6.30 -20.23
N ILE A 527 -3.46 5.84 -20.14
CA ILE A 527 -4.11 5.37 -18.90
C ILE A 527 -4.52 3.90 -19.01
N SER A 528 -3.82 3.12 -19.84
CA SER A 528 -4.12 1.70 -20.09
C SER A 528 -4.14 0.85 -18.83
N SER A 529 -3.50 1.28 -17.74
CA SER A 529 -3.44 0.53 -16.48
C SER A 529 -4.76 0.46 -15.70
N PHE A 530 -5.78 1.27 -16.03
CA PHE A 530 -7.08 1.18 -15.34
C PHE A 530 -7.69 -0.22 -15.52
N SER A 531 -8.31 -0.75 -14.47
CA SER A 531 -8.94 -2.08 -14.51
C SER A 531 -10.24 -2.03 -15.31
N LYS A 532 -10.49 -3.07 -16.11
CA LYS A 532 -11.63 -3.11 -17.04
C LYS A 532 -12.32 -4.46 -16.94
N ILE A 533 -13.62 -4.44 -16.67
CA ILE A 533 -14.41 -5.67 -16.53
C ILE A 533 -15.61 -5.58 -17.46
N GLU A 534 -15.76 -6.58 -18.34
CA GLU A 534 -16.99 -6.80 -19.08
C GLU A 534 -17.96 -7.62 -18.23
N ILE A 535 -19.21 -7.16 -18.18
CA ILE A 535 -20.28 -7.76 -17.38
C ILE A 535 -21.40 -8.10 -18.36
N LYS A 536 -21.60 -9.40 -18.58
CA LYS A 536 -22.48 -9.93 -19.63
C LYS A 536 -23.43 -10.99 -19.07
N PRO A 537 -24.54 -11.28 -19.77
CA PRO A 537 -25.38 -12.41 -19.43
C PRO A 537 -24.58 -13.71 -19.53
N GLY A 538 -24.81 -14.63 -18.61
CA GLY A 538 -24.24 -15.96 -18.67
C GLY A 538 -24.93 -16.87 -19.67
N ILE A 539 -24.50 -18.14 -19.71
CA ILE A 539 -25.13 -19.16 -20.56
C ILE A 539 -26.51 -19.46 -19.96
N GLN A 540 -27.57 -19.12 -20.70
CA GLN A 540 -28.96 -19.36 -20.29
C GLN A 540 -29.16 -20.85 -19.99
N THR A 541 -29.68 -21.15 -18.80
CA THR A 541 -30.46 -22.37 -18.59
C THR A 541 -31.88 -22.10 -19.10
N ASP A 542 -32.53 -23.10 -19.71
CA ASP A 542 -33.78 -23.03 -20.49
C ASP A 542 -35.05 -22.49 -19.76
N THR A 543 -34.91 -21.77 -18.66
CA THR A 543 -36.01 -21.37 -17.77
C THR A 543 -36.51 -19.92 -17.95
N GLY A 544 -35.97 -19.16 -18.91
CA GLY A 544 -36.45 -17.79 -19.19
C GLY A 544 -36.17 -16.74 -18.09
N SER A 545 -35.48 -17.12 -17.00
CA SER A 545 -35.15 -16.27 -15.85
C SER A 545 -33.97 -15.31 -16.07
N GLY A 546 -33.31 -15.35 -17.23
CA GLY A 546 -32.08 -14.60 -17.51
C GLY A 546 -32.24 -13.23 -18.19
N LYS A 547 -33.45 -12.71 -18.41
CA LYS A 547 -33.62 -11.36 -18.97
C LYS A 547 -33.35 -10.32 -17.88
N ASN A 548 -32.47 -9.36 -18.15
CA ASN A 548 -32.09 -8.29 -17.22
C ASN A 548 -31.35 -8.77 -15.96
N ALA A 549 -30.70 -9.94 -16.02
CA ALA A 549 -29.97 -10.49 -14.90
C ALA A 549 -28.76 -9.63 -14.54
N VAL A 550 -28.04 -9.13 -15.55
CA VAL A 550 -26.91 -8.22 -15.34
C VAL A 550 -27.38 -6.89 -14.75
N LEU A 551 -28.46 -6.32 -15.29
CA LEU A 551 -29.05 -5.09 -14.76
C LEU A 551 -29.46 -5.26 -13.30
N SER A 552 -30.15 -6.35 -12.95
CA SER A 552 -30.60 -6.61 -11.58
C SER A 552 -29.42 -6.76 -10.62
N TYR A 553 -28.40 -7.50 -11.02
CA TYR A 553 -27.15 -7.63 -10.27
C TYR A 553 -26.46 -6.27 -10.06
N LEU A 554 -26.33 -5.46 -11.10
CA LEU A 554 -25.68 -4.15 -10.98
C LEU A 554 -26.52 -3.14 -10.20
N GLN A 555 -27.85 -3.24 -10.21
CA GLN A 555 -28.70 -2.43 -9.34
C GLN A 555 -28.46 -2.74 -7.87
N MET A 556 -28.19 -3.99 -7.51
CA MET A 556 -27.79 -4.36 -6.14
C MET A 556 -26.38 -3.88 -5.79
N MET A 557 -25.43 -4.01 -6.72
CA MET A 557 -24.02 -3.70 -6.46
C MET A 557 -23.71 -2.20 -6.42
N CYS A 558 -24.45 -1.38 -7.16
CA CYS A 558 -24.13 0.03 -7.36
C CYS A 558 -25.07 0.95 -6.59
N ALA A 559 -24.54 2.01 -6.00
CA ALA A 559 -25.31 2.99 -5.25
C ALA A 559 -26.14 3.95 -6.13
N ASN A 560 -25.77 4.14 -7.41
CA ASN A 560 -26.53 4.92 -8.37
C ASN A 560 -27.54 4.04 -9.13
N ASP A 561 -28.46 4.67 -9.88
CA ASP A 561 -29.31 3.97 -10.83
C ASP A 561 -28.51 3.67 -12.11
N VAL A 562 -28.33 2.38 -12.38
CA VAL A 562 -27.59 1.89 -13.56
C VAL A 562 -28.50 1.60 -14.76
N ASN A 563 -29.82 1.70 -14.60
CA ASN A 563 -30.80 1.53 -15.68
C ASN A 563 -30.90 2.79 -16.58
N ILE A 564 -29.74 3.26 -17.05
CA ILE A 564 -29.61 4.42 -17.94
C ILE A 564 -29.80 4.02 -19.40
N THR A 565 -30.01 4.96 -20.31
CA THR A 565 -30.13 4.64 -21.74
C THR A 565 -28.85 3.97 -22.29
N VAL A 566 -29.00 2.97 -23.17
CA VAL A 566 -27.86 2.35 -23.88
C VAL A 566 -27.02 3.43 -24.57
N GLY A 567 -25.69 3.32 -24.51
CA GLY A 567 -24.79 4.37 -24.99
C GLY A 567 -24.42 5.41 -23.92
N HIS A 568 -25.01 5.35 -22.72
CA HIS A 568 -24.69 6.27 -21.62
C HIS A 568 -23.73 5.64 -20.61
N ILE A 569 -23.16 6.52 -19.79
CA ILE A 569 -22.19 6.20 -18.74
C ILE A 569 -22.74 6.72 -17.42
N VAL A 570 -22.66 5.93 -16.36
CA VAL A 570 -22.97 6.35 -14.99
C VAL A 570 -21.74 6.27 -14.11
N HIS A 571 -21.50 7.34 -13.34
CA HIS A 571 -20.54 7.34 -12.23
C HIS A 571 -21.24 6.82 -10.97
N THR A 572 -20.71 5.77 -10.37
CA THR A 572 -21.29 5.13 -9.18
C THR A 572 -20.22 4.51 -8.29
N GLY A 573 -20.53 4.42 -7.00
CA GLY A 573 -19.79 3.55 -6.07
C GLY A 573 -20.42 2.16 -5.97
N MET A 574 -19.59 1.14 -5.77
CA MET A 574 -19.99 -0.12 -5.14
C MET A 574 -19.56 -0.04 -3.68
N LEU A 575 -20.49 -0.28 -2.76
CA LEU A 575 -20.29 -0.02 -1.33
C LEU A 575 -20.32 -1.31 -0.51
N ASN A 576 -19.74 -1.27 0.69
CA ASN A 576 -19.95 -2.28 1.72
C ASN A 576 -21.18 -1.93 2.58
N GLU A 577 -21.55 -2.82 3.51
CA GLU A 577 -22.72 -2.63 4.38
C GLU A 577 -22.61 -1.40 5.29
N GLY A 578 -21.39 -0.93 5.58
CA GLY A 578 -21.14 0.33 6.29
C GLY A 578 -21.32 1.58 5.41
N GLY A 579 -21.66 1.43 4.13
CA GLY A 579 -21.79 2.52 3.15
C GLY A 579 -20.45 3.05 2.63
N GLY A 580 -19.34 2.43 2.99
CA GLY A 580 -18.00 2.79 2.52
C GLY A 580 -17.67 2.20 1.15
N TYR A 581 -16.74 2.80 0.41
CA TYR A 581 -16.42 2.34 -0.95
C TYR A 581 -15.68 1.01 -0.96
N GLU A 582 -16.22 0.02 -1.68
CA GLU A 582 -15.45 -1.11 -2.17
C GLU A 582 -14.85 -0.81 -3.55
N ASN A 583 -15.53 0.04 -4.35
CA ASN A 583 -15.03 0.52 -5.63
C ASN A 583 -15.69 1.84 -6.05
N ASP A 584 -14.91 2.71 -6.66
CA ASP A 584 -15.38 3.92 -7.36
C ASP A 584 -15.24 3.67 -8.87
N CYS A 585 -16.35 3.68 -9.63
CA CYS A 585 -16.31 3.22 -11.02
C CYS A 585 -17.24 3.97 -11.97
N MET A 586 -16.88 3.85 -13.25
CA MET A 586 -17.72 4.22 -14.38
C MET A 586 -18.31 2.96 -14.99
N LEU A 587 -19.64 2.93 -15.12
CA LEU A 587 -20.36 1.87 -15.82
C LEU A 587 -20.90 2.37 -17.14
N ILE A 588 -20.56 1.68 -18.21
CA ILE A 588 -20.97 1.97 -19.57
C ILE A 588 -22.01 0.93 -19.99
N ARG A 589 -23.25 1.36 -20.28
CA ARG A 589 -24.32 0.44 -20.70
C ARG A 589 -24.24 0.19 -22.20
N GLN A 590 -23.76 -1.01 -22.57
CA GLN A 590 -23.47 -1.36 -23.96
C GLN A 590 -24.64 -1.94 -24.75
N SER A 591 -25.54 -2.62 -24.05
CA SER A 591 -26.82 -3.10 -24.59
C SER A 591 -27.84 -3.14 -23.45
N GLU A 592 -29.03 -3.72 -23.69
CA GLU A 592 -30.06 -3.83 -22.66
C GLU A 592 -29.53 -4.50 -21.37
N ASP A 593 -28.67 -5.52 -21.49
CA ASP A 593 -28.16 -6.32 -20.37
C ASP A 593 -26.64 -6.58 -20.44
N SER A 594 -25.85 -5.66 -21.01
CA SER A 594 -24.39 -5.76 -21.08
C SER A 594 -23.75 -4.44 -20.65
N TYR A 595 -22.72 -4.53 -19.80
CA TYR A 595 -22.00 -3.37 -19.27
C TYR A 595 -20.49 -3.53 -19.39
N PHE A 596 -19.80 -2.41 -19.50
CA PHE A 596 -18.36 -2.32 -19.40
C PHE A 596 -18.01 -1.43 -18.22
N MET A 597 -17.23 -1.95 -17.27
CA MET A 597 -16.82 -1.23 -16.08
C MET A 597 -15.38 -0.78 -16.18
N ILE A 598 -15.12 0.46 -15.75
CA ILE A 598 -13.76 0.99 -15.54
C ILE A 598 -13.57 1.26 -14.05
N SER A 599 -12.47 0.75 -13.51
CA SER A 599 -12.08 0.88 -12.11
C SER A 599 -10.60 1.30 -11.97
N PRO A 600 -10.21 1.91 -10.83
CA PRO A 600 -8.83 2.28 -10.55
C PRO A 600 -7.83 1.12 -10.73
N SER A 601 -6.63 1.41 -11.23
CA SER A 601 -5.61 0.38 -11.52
C SER A 601 -5.31 -0.58 -10.37
N SER A 602 -5.32 -0.08 -9.12
CA SER A 602 -5.02 -0.89 -7.93
C SER A 602 -6.14 -1.82 -7.51
N GLN A 603 -7.29 -1.80 -8.18
CA GLN A 603 -8.47 -2.54 -7.77
C GLN A 603 -8.62 -3.88 -8.48
N GLN A 604 -7.87 -4.13 -9.57
CA GLN A 604 -8.06 -5.26 -10.49
C GLN A 604 -8.48 -6.58 -9.79
N THR A 605 -7.66 -7.09 -8.87
CA THR A 605 -7.97 -8.32 -8.11
C THR A 605 -9.14 -8.14 -7.14
N ARG A 606 -9.07 -7.11 -6.29
CA ARG A 606 -10.01 -6.90 -5.19
C ARG A 606 -11.44 -6.66 -5.67
N ILE A 607 -11.63 -5.82 -6.69
CA ILE A 607 -12.98 -5.54 -7.20
C ILE A 607 -13.55 -6.71 -7.98
N TYR A 608 -12.72 -7.40 -8.77
CA TYR A 608 -13.15 -8.62 -9.45
C TYR A 608 -13.67 -9.61 -8.41
N GLN A 609 -12.94 -9.79 -7.31
CA GLN A 609 -13.35 -10.68 -6.23
C GLN A 609 -14.63 -10.24 -5.51
N TRP A 610 -14.73 -8.97 -5.13
CA TRP A 610 -15.94 -8.42 -4.50
C TRP A 610 -17.18 -8.65 -5.37
N MET A 611 -17.05 -8.42 -6.68
CA MET A 611 -18.12 -8.69 -7.63
C MET A 611 -18.45 -10.18 -7.73
N SER A 612 -17.43 -11.04 -7.87
CA SER A 612 -17.59 -12.49 -7.97
C SER A 612 -18.33 -13.09 -6.78
N ARG A 613 -18.04 -12.65 -5.55
CA ARG A 613 -18.71 -13.13 -4.33
C ARG A 613 -20.18 -12.76 -4.23
N ASN A 614 -20.60 -11.73 -4.96
CA ASN A 614 -21.97 -11.25 -4.97
C ASN A 614 -22.73 -11.72 -6.23
N LEU A 615 -22.14 -12.58 -7.07
CA LEU A 615 -22.81 -13.10 -8.26
C LEU A 615 -24.02 -13.97 -7.88
N PRO A 616 -25.08 -13.97 -8.71
CA PRO A 616 -26.15 -14.95 -8.60
C PRO A 616 -25.62 -16.39 -8.72
N ASN A 617 -26.18 -17.30 -7.91
CA ASN A 617 -25.77 -18.72 -7.88
C ASN A 617 -26.16 -19.52 -9.15
N ASP A 618 -27.01 -18.95 -10.01
CA ASP A 618 -27.53 -19.58 -11.22
C ASP A 618 -26.67 -19.35 -12.48
N ALA A 619 -25.51 -18.72 -12.31
CA ALA A 619 -24.59 -18.35 -13.39
C ALA A 619 -25.21 -17.45 -14.48
N SER A 620 -26.28 -16.70 -14.14
CA SER A 620 -26.95 -15.76 -15.05
C SER A 620 -26.12 -14.53 -15.41
N VAL A 621 -25.05 -14.24 -14.67
CA VAL A 621 -24.13 -13.11 -14.89
C VAL A 621 -22.70 -13.62 -14.99
N GLN A 622 -21.96 -13.12 -15.97
CA GLN A 622 -20.54 -13.41 -16.18
C GLN A 622 -19.71 -12.13 -16.09
N LEU A 623 -18.54 -12.25 -15.46
CA LEU A 623 -17.53 -11.21 -15.34
C LEU A 623 -16.29 -11.63 -16.14
N ASN A 624 -15.75 -10.72 -16.94
CA ASN A 624 -14.51 -10.96 -17.69
C ASN A 624 -13.55 -9.79 -17.47
N ASP A 625 -12.38 -10.07 -16.90
CA ASP A 625 -11.30 -9.08 -16.84
C ASP A 625 -10.68 -8.89 -18.23
N VAL A 626 -11.00 -7.76 -18.85
CA VAL A 626 -10.52 -7.38 -20.18
C VAL A 626 -9.47 -6.26 -20.10
N THR A 627 -8.85 -6.07 -18.93
CA THR A 627 -7.90 -4.98 -18.66
C THR A 627 -6.80 -4.88 -19.72
N SER A 628 -6.23 -6.03 -20.13
CA SER A 628 -5.14 -6.11 -21.11
C SER A 628 -5.60 -6.06 -22.58
N MET A 629 -6.90 -6.24 -22.85
CA MET A 629 -7.43 -6.23 -24.22
C MET A 629 -7.49 -4.83 -24.83
N TYR A 630 -7.45 -3.79 -23.99
CA TYR A 630 -7.57 -2.40 -24.42
C TYR A 630 -6.38 -1.56 -23.98
N THR A 631 -5.84 -0.80 -24.92
CA THR A 631 -5.01 0.37 -24.67
C THR A 631 -5.92 1.59 -24.50
N VAL A 632 -5.70 2.37 -23.46
CA VAL A 632 -6.58 3.51 -23.16
C VAL A 632 -5.81 4.81 -23.30
N ILE A 633 -6.30 5.66 -24.20
CA ILE A 633 -5.70 6.95 -24.54
C ILE A 633 -6.69 8.05 -24.20
N ASN A 634 -6.35 8.93 -23.26
CA ASN A 634 -7.09 10.17 -23.07
C ASN A 634 -6.59 11.22 -24.07
N VAL A 635 -7.51 11.86 -24.76
CA VAL A 635 -7.28 13.00 -25.66
C VAL A 635 -7.92 14.22 -25.01
N VAL A 636 -7.12 15.04 -24.33
CA VAL A 636 -7.57 16.07 -23.39
C VAL A 636 -7.22 17.46 -23.90
N GLY A 637 -8.15 18.40 -23.82
CA GLY A 637 -7.93 19.81 -24.09
C GLY A 637 -8.93 20.41 -25.07
N PRO A 638 -8.96 21.75 -25.21
CA PRO A 638 -9.97 22.45 -26.00
C PRO A 638 -9.96 22.09 -27.49
N LYS A 639 -8.82 21.62 -28.02
CA LYS A 639 -8.67 21.23 -29.43
C LYS A 639 -8.88 19.72 -29.68
N SER A 640 -9.29 18.96 -28.65
CA SER A 640 -9.54 17.52 -28.76
C SER A 640 -10.67 17.18 -29.75
N THR A 641 -11.80 17.86 -29.71
CA THR A 641 -12.93 17.63 -30.64
C THR A 641 -12.57 17.90 -32.10
N PRO A 642 -11.95 19.04 -32.47
CA PRO A 642 -11.45 19.26 -33.83
C PRO A 642 -10.52 18.15 -34.32
N LEU A 643 -9.51 17.77 -33.53
CA LEU A 643 -8.58 16.68 -33.89
C LEU A 643 -9.32 15.35 -34.11
N MET A 644 -10.21 14.99 -33.19
CA MET A 644 -10.98 13.74 -33.29
C MET A 644 -11.93 13.75 -34.49
N SER A 645 -12.49 14.90 -34.86
CA SER A 645 -13.35 15.05 -36.04
C SER A 645 -12.56 14.86 -37.34
N GLU A 646 -11.28 15.23 -37.38
CA GLU A 646 -10.44 15.00 -38.56
C GLU A 646 -10.01 13.53 -38.67
N LEU A 647 -9.85 12.85 -37.54
CA LEU A 647 -9.45 11.45 -37.49
C LEU A 647 -10.61 10.46 -37.67
N SER A 648 -11.85 10.93 -37.68
CA SER A 648 -13.02 10.08 -37.82
C SER A 648 -13.90 10.53 -38.99
N ASN A 649 -14.40 9.57 -39.77
CA ASN A 649 -15.39 9.85 -40.81
C ASN A 649 -16.82 9.99 -40.24
N SER A 650 -16.98 9.96 -38.92
CA SER A 650 -18.25 10.06 -38.20
C SER A 650 -18.22 11.23 -37.22
N ASP A 651 -19.40 11.73 -36.84
CA ASP A 651 -19.48 12.79 -35.83
C ASP A 651 -19.04 12.28 -34.45
N VAL A 652 -17.91 12.82 -33.98
CA VAL A 652 -17.31 12.53 -32.67
C VAL A 652 -17.87 13.41 -31.55
N ARG A 653 -18.80 14.31 -31.83
CA ARG A 653 -19.46 15.13 -30.81
C ARG A 653 -20.41 14.27 -30.00
N LEU A 654 -20.04 14.04 -28.74
CA LEU A 654 -20.77 13.21 -27.81
C LEU A 654 -21.23 14.07 -26.63
N ALA A 655 -22.48 13.89 -26.19
CA ALA A 655 -22.94 14.49 -24.95
C ALA A 655 -22.08 13.99 -23.77
N PRO A 656 -21.85 14.79 -22.73
CA PRO A 656 -21.11 14.35 -21.55
C PRO A 656 -21.67 13.04 -21.00
N PHE A 657 -20.79 12.15 -20.52
CA PHE A 657 -21.19 10.83 -19.99
C PHE A 657 -21.94 9.95 -21.01
N THR A 658 -21.60 10.05 -22.29
CA THR A 658 -22.01 9.10 -23.32
C THR A 658 -20.80 8.47 -24.00
N TYR A 659 -21.02 7.33 -24.64
CA TYR A 659 -20.01 6.65 -25.43
C TYR A 659 -20.57 6.21 -26.79
N ARG A 660 -19.69 6.07 -27.78
CA ARG A 660 -19.98 5.40 -29.05
C ARG A 660 -18.79 4.58 -29.51
N LYS A 661 -19.04 3.57 -30.34
CA LYS A 661 -18.01 2.91 -31.14
C LYS A 661 -17.88 3.65 -32.45
N LEU A 662 -16.67 4.14 -32.75
CA LEU A 662 -16.38 4.93 -33.95
C LEU A 662 -15.05 4.48 -34.55
N ASN A 663 -14.84 4.78 -35.82
CA ASN A 663 -13.56 4.55 -36.46
C ASN A 663 -12.62 5.72 -36.16
N VAL A 664 -11.37 5.41 -35.81
CA VAL A 664 -10.30 6.40 -35.58
C VAL A 664 -9.12 6.06 -36.48
N GLY A 665 -8.85 6.91 -37.45
CA GLY A 665 -7.94 6.61 -38.56
C GLY A 665 -8.44 5.40 -39.35
N PHE A 666 -7.76 4.26 -39.21
CA PHE A 666 -8.13 2.98 -39.85
C PHE A 666 -8.51 1.91 -38.82
N ALA A 667 -8.52 2.25 -37.53
CA ALA A 667 -8.97 1.35 -36.48
C ALA A 667 -10.49 1.39 -36.41
N SER A 668 -11.13 0.24 -36.56
CA SER A 668 -12.58 0.09 -36.44
C SER A 668 -13.02 -0.06 -34.99
N ASP A 669 -14.25 0.35 -34.70
CA ASP A 669 -14.94 0.08 -33.44
C ASP A 669 -14.21 0.51 -32.15
N VAL A 670 -13.42 1.59 -32.23
CA VAL A 670 -12.80 2.20 -31.05
C VAL A 670 -13.91 2.77 -30.16
N MET A 671 -13.91 2.36 -28.89
CA MET A 671 -14.89 2.87 -27.92
C MET A 671 -14.45 4.23 -27.40
N ILE A 672 -15.19 5.28 -27.78
CA ILE A 672 -14.90 6.67 -27.44
C ILE A 672 -15.90 7.14 -26.40
N MET A 673 -15.40 7.62 -25.26
CA MET A 673 -16.20 8.13 -24.14
C MET A 673 -16.02 9.63 -23.98
N SER A 674 -17.12 10.36 -23.77
CA SER A 674 -17.14 11.81 -23.50
C SER A 674 -16.97 12.11 -22.01
N PHE A 675 -15.84 11.66 -21.47
CA PHE A 675 -15.47 11.85 -20.07
C PHE A 675 -13.95 11.67 -19.91
N THR A 676 -13.33 12.49 -19.06
CA THR A 676 -11.92 12.33 -18.68
C THR A 676 -11.76 12.54 -17.17
N HIS A 677 -10.85 11.79 -16.55
CA HIS A 677 -10.51 11.95 -15.12
C HIS A 677 -9.63 13.18 -14.82
N THR A 678 -9.49 14.11 -15.76
CA THR A 678 -8.69 15.34 -15.58
C THR A 678 -9.55 16.55 -15.21
N GLY A 679 -10.87 16.46 -15.39
CA GLY A 679 -11.77 17.61 -15.32
C GLY A 679 -11.63 18.62 -16.47
N MET A 680 -10.82 18.30 -17.48
CA MET A 680 -10.72 19.05 -18.73
C MET A 680 -11.56 18.40 -19.85
N PRO A 681 -12.02 19.19 -20.85
CA PRO A 681 -12.77 18.65 -21.97
C PRO A 681 -11.91 17.65 -22.75
N GLY A 682 -12.54 16.61 -23.30
CA GLY A 682 -11.83 15.60 -24.07
C GLY A 682 -12.55 14.27 -24.13
N TYR A 683 -11.82 13.28 -24.65
CA TYR A 683 -12.33 11.92 -24.84
C TYR A 683 -11.40 10.89 -24.23
N CYS A 684 -11.97 9.78 -23.77
CA CYS A 684 -11.23 8.58 -23.37
C CYS A 684 -11.46 7.50 -24.42
N LEU A 685 -10.41 7.12 -25.14
CA LEU A 685 -10.44 6.12 -26.21
C LEU A 685 -10.01 4.77 -25.64
N HIS A 686 -10.89 3.79 -25.67
CA HIS A 686 -10.57 2.39 -25.41
C HIS A 686 -10.32 1.72 -26.76
N VAL A 687 -9.04 1.64 -27.10
CA VAL A 687 -8.55 1.10 -28.38
C VAL A 687 -8.23 -0.38 -28.17
N PRO A 688 -8.78 -1.30 -28.99
CA PRO A 688 -8.29 -2.68 -28.99
C PRO A 688 -6.76 -2.69 -29.14
N SER A 689 -6.05 -3.41 -28.28
CA SER A 689 -4.59 -3.25 -28.13
C SER A 689 -3.81 -3.46 -29.44
N GLU A 690 -4.33 -4.23 -30.39
CA GLU A 690 -3.74 -4.43 -31.73
C GLU A 690 -3.70 -3.16 -32.59
N TYR A 691 -4.63 -2.22 -32.40
CA TYR A 691 -4.68 -0.95 -33.14
C TYR A 691 -3.99 0.21 -32.43
N ALA A 692 -3.48 0.00 -31.21
CA ALA A 692 -3.00 1.06 -30.33
C ALA A 692 -1.91 1.93 -30.98
N LEU A 693 -0.88 1.30 -31.57
CA LEU A 693 0.21 2.01 -32.23
C LEU A 693 -0.27 2.84 -33.42
N HIS A 694 -1.21 2.30 -34.21
CA HIS A 694 -1.80 3.02 -35.33
C HIS A 694 -2.59 4.24 -34.87
N VAL A 695 -3.51 4.06 -33.91
CA VAL A 695 -4.34 5.16 -33.39
C VAL A 695 -3.45 6.25 -32.77
N TYR A 696 -2.44 5.85 -31.98
CA TYR A 696 -1.49 6.77 -31.38
C TYR A 696 -0.68 7.54 -32.45
N ASP A 697 -0.11 6.86 -33.45
CA ASP A 697 0.63 7.52 -34.54
C ASP A 697 -0.25 8.55 -35.27
N ARG A 698 -1.50 8.19 -35.56
CA ARG A 698 -2.46 9.11 -36.22
C ARG A 698 -2.79 10.32 -35.35
N LEU A 699 -3.02 10.12 -34.04
CA LEU A 699 -3.20 11.21 -33.08
C LEU A 699 -2.00 12.15 -33.06
N MET A 700 -0.78 11.60 -33.00
CA MET A 700 0.43 12.40 -32.92
C MET A 700 0.80 13.07 -34.25
N THR A 701 0.49 12.46 -35.38
CA THR A 701 0.81 13.00 -36.71
C THR A 701 -0.17 14.09 -37.14
N VAL A 702 -1.49 13.84 -37.05
CA VAL A 702 -2.52 14.84 -37.37
C VAL A 702 -2.59 15.91 -36.29
N GLY A 703 -2.40 15.52 -35.03
CA GLY A 703 -2.43 16.42 -33.88
C GLY A 703 -1.34 17.51 -33.89
N ARG A 704 -0.32 17.44 -34.76
CA ARG A 704 0.70 18.49 -34.88
C ARG A 704 0.08 19.86 -35.14
N ASP A 705 -0.92 19.91 -36.01
CA ASP A 705 -1.65 21.15 -36.34
C ASP A 705 -2.52 21.65 -35.18
N TYR A 706 -2.72 20.82 -34.16
CA TYR A 706 -3.50 21.12 -32.97
C TYR A 706 -2.62 21.33 -31.72
N GLY A 707 -1.28 21.25 -31.86
CA GLY A 707 -0.35 21.39 -30.74
C GLY A 707 -0.31 20.16 -29.82
N VAL A 708 -0.47 18.96 -30.38
CA VAL A 708 -0.49 17.71 -29.61
C VAL A 708 0.80 17.48 -28.82
N ARG A 709 0.67 17.04 -27.58
CA ARG A 709 1.79 16.64 -26.72
C ARG A 709 1.44 15.40 -25.90
N ASP A 710 2.42 14.54 -25.67
CA ASP A 710 2.28 13.51 -24.65
C ASP A 710 2.26 14.12 -23.25
N VAL A 711 1.46 13.54 -22.36
CA VAL A 711 1.25 14.02 -21.01
C VAL A 711 1.32 12.84 -20.04
N GLY A 712 2.07 13.03 -18.96
CA GLY A 712 2.28 12.04 -17.94
C GLY A 712 1.20 11.99 -16.87
N THR A 713 1.23 10.91 -16.12
CA THR A 713 0.23 10.63 -15.08
C THR A 713 0.39 11.49 -13.82
N LEU A 714 1.56 12.11 -13.59
CA LEU A 714 1.72 13.11 -12.52
C LEU A 714 1.00 14.42 -12.86
N THR A 715 1.05 14.86 -14.11
CA THR A 715 0.28 16.03 -14.57
C THR A 715 -1.22 15.77 -14.49
N GLN A 716 -1.66 14.58 -14.92
CA GLN A 716 -3.04 14.12 -14.73
C GLN A 716 -3.45 14.17 -13.24
N ARG A 717 -2.57 13.76 -12.33
CA ARG A 717 -2.80 13.79 -10.90
C ARG A 717 -2.98 15.22 -10.38
N PHE A 718 -2.21 16.19 -10.85
CA PHE A 718 -2.37 17.59 -10.42
C PHE A 718 -3.68 18.18 -10.95
N LEU A 719 -4.03 17.90 -12.21
CA LEU A 719 -5.29 18.31 -12.81
C LEU A 719 -6.51 17.82 -12.01
N ARG A 720 -6.53 16.54 -11.61
CA ARG A 720 -7.67 16.00 -10.87
C ARG A 720 -7.81 16.62 -9.47
N ILE A 721 -6.70 16.94 -8.80
CA ILE A 721 -6.71 17.60 -7.49
C ILE A 721 -7.26 19.02 -7.61
N ASP A 722 -6.73 19.79 -8.57
CA ASP A 722 -7.15 21.17 -8.85
C ASP A 722 -8.64 21.25 -9.21
N ARG A 723 -9.20 20.18 -9.79
CA ARG A 723 -10.62 20.03 -10.13
C ARG A 723 -11.48 19.38 -9.06
N PHE A 724 -10.94 19.18 -7.86
CA PHE A 724 -11.64 18.57 -6.73
C PHE A 724 -12.25 17.19 -7.07
N ILE A 725 -11.50 16.37 -7.82
CA ILE A 725 -11.90 15.01 -8.17
C ILE A 725 -11.24 14.06 -7.16
N PRO A 726 -12.02 13.42 -6.26
CA PRO A 726 -11.47 12.43 -5.32
C PRO A 726 -11.01 11.18 -6.06
N PHE A 727 -10.04 10.46 -5.47
CA PHE A 727 -9.51 9.24 -6.07
C PHE A 727 -9.41 8.09 -5.07
N TRP A 728 -9.62 6.87 -5.57
CA TRP A 728 -9.49 5.63 -4.81
C TRP A 728 -8.08 5.43 -4.24
N GLY A 729 -8.02 5.12 -2.94
CA GLY A 729 -6.76 4.91 -2.20
C GLY A 729 -6.10 6.21 -1.71
N ASP A 730 -6.62 7.38 -2.10
CA ASP A 730 -6.25 8.68 -1.55
C ASP A 730 -7.42 9.25 -0.71
N GLU A 731 -8.50 9.68 -1.38
CA GLU A 731 -9.70 10.24 -0.74
C GLU A 731 -10.81 9.23 -0.49
N LEU A 732 -10.86 8.15 -1.28
CA LEU A 732 -11.91 7.13 -1.20
C LEU A 732 -11.33 5.82 -0.68
N THR A 733 -11.96 5.27 0.35
CA THR A 733 -11.58 4.01 1.00
C THR A 733 -12.81 3.24 1.47
N SER A 734 -12.63 2.01 1.99
CA SER A 734 -13.70 1.21 2.58
C SER A 734 -14.34 1.82 3.83
N MET A 735 -13.72 2.86 4.40
CA MET A 735 -14.17 3.57 5.59
C MET A 735 -14.72 4.97 5.29
N THR A 736 -14.97 5.27 4.01
CA THR A 736 -15.39 6.60 3.57
C THR A 736 -16.67 6.48 2.77
N THR A 737 -17.70 7.24 3.13
CA THR A 737 -18.98 7.22 2.41
C THR A 737 -19.02 8.27 1.27
N PRO A 738 -19.89 8.08 0.26
CA PRO A 738 -20.10 9.09 -0.79
C PRO A 738 -20.49 10.47 -0.26
N PHE A 739 -21.20 10.54 0.87
CA PHE A 739 -21.64 11.80 1.47
C PHE A 739 -20.51 12.56 2.17
N GLU A 740 -19.60 11.83 2.82
CA GLU A 740 -18.39 12.41 3.39
C GLU A 740 -17.45 12.93 2.28
N ALA A 741 -17.32 12.17 1.19
CA ALA A 741 -16.54 12.55 0.01
C ALA A 741 -17.17 13.69 -0.80
N GLY A 742 -18.48 13.93 -0.66
CA GLY A 742 -19.17 15.04 -1.34
C GLY A 742 -19.69 14.73 -2.72
N VAL A 743 -19.69 13.45 -3.09
CA VAL A 743 -20.12 12.95 -4.39
C VAL A 743 -21.54 12.43 -4.31
N PHE A 744 -22.43 13.21 -3.69
CA PHE A 744 -23.85 12.86 -3.48
C PHE A 744 -24.56 12.45 -4.79
N TYR A 745 -24.12 13.00 -5.92
CA TYR A 745 -24.67 12.72 -7.24
C TYR A 745 -24.46 11.27 -7.69
N SER A 746 -23.48 10.54 -7.11
CA SER A 746 -23.18 9.14 -7.42
C SER A 746 -24.07 8.14 -6.66
N VAL A 747 -25.10 8.61 -5.95
CA VAL A 747 -26.02 7.80 -5.14
C VAL A 747 -27.48 8.14 -5.49
N ARG A 748 -28.33 7.12 -5.58
CA ARG A 748 -29.79 7.22 -5.74
C ARG A 748 -30.49 6.42 -4.66
N LEU A 749 -30.74 7.06 -3.51
CA LEU A 749 -31.46 6.45 -2.39
C LEU A 749 -32.93 6.17 -2.73
N ASP A 750 -33.48 6.89 -3.70
CA ASP A 750 -34.86 6.79 -4.16
C ASP A 750 -35.08 5.73 -5.24
N LYS A 751 -34.01 5.05 -5.70
CA LYS A 751 -34.19 3.98 -6.68
C LYS A 751 -34.96 2.81 -6.08
N LYS A 752 -35.73 2.14 -6.94
CA LYS A 752 -36.70 1.10 -6.54
C LYS A 752 -36.01 -0.11 -5.93
N GLU A 753 -34.91 -0.52 -6.54
CA GLU A 753 -34.10 -1.66 -6.11
C GLU A 753 -33.25 -1.31 -4.88
N ASN A 754 -33.08 -2.27 -3.97
CA ASN A 754 -32.15 -2.12 -2.86
C ASN A 754 -30.70 -2.31 -3.35
N PHE A 755 -29.74 -1.66 -2.69
CA PHE A 755 -28.30 -1.81 -2.98
C PHE A 755 -27.49 -1.93 -1.69
N ILE A 756 -26.32 -2.56 -1.77
CA ILE A 756 -25.44 -2.79 -0.61
C ILE A 756 -25.01 -1.45 -0.01
N GLY A 757 -25.18 -1.27 1.30
CA GLY A 757 -24.87 -0.03 2.01
C GLY A 757 -25.96 1.05 1.99
N ARG A 758 -27.12 0.82 1.34
CA ARG A 758 -28.25 1.77 1.33
C ARG A 758 -28.69 2.17 2.74
N GLN A 759 -28.86 1.20 3.63
CA GLN A 759 -29.33 1.44 5.01
C GLN A 759 -28.37 2.34 5.79
N ALA A 760 -27.05 2.12 5.64
CA ALA A 760 -26.04 2.96 6.26
C ALA A 760 -26.08 4.40 5.73
N LEU A 761 -26.28 4.58 4.42
CA LEU A 761 -26.42 5.91 3.83
C LEU A 761 -27.73 6.61 4.22
N GLU A 762 -28.85 5.90 4.30
CA GLU A 762 -30.12 6.46 4.79
C GLU A 762 -30.00 6.93 6.25
N ALA A 763 -29.37 6.11 7.10
CA ALA A 763 -29.06 6.48 8.48
C ALA A 763 -28.13 7.70 8.53
N GLN A 764 -27.04 7.71 7.74
CA GLN A 764 -26.11 8.84 7.70
C GLN A 764 -26.77 10.13 7.17
N LYS A 765 -27.71 10.03 6.22
CA LYS A 765 -28.47 11.19 5.72
C LYS A 765 -29.36 11.78 6.81
N ARG A 766 -29.96 10.94 7.67
CA ARG A 766 -30.78 11.37 8.81
C ARG A 766 -29.91 11.96 9.93
N ASP A 767 -28.81 11.29 10.27
CA ASP A 767 -28.01 11.58 11.46
C ASP A 767 -26.93 12.66 11.18
N GLY A 768 -26.63 12.93 9.92
CA GLY A 768 -25.61 13.87 9.45
C GLY A 768 -24.21 13.25 9.38
N ILE A 769 -23.33 13.90 8.60
CA ILE A 769 -21.94 13.47 8.42
C ILE A 769 -21.03 14.00 9.53
N ARG A 770 -20.01 13.23 9.91
CA ARG A 770 -19.04 13.58 10.96
C ARG A 770 -17.67 14.00 10.44
N LYS A 771 -17.40 13.71 9.17
CA LYS A 771 -16.24 14.19 8.41
C LYS A 771 -16.67 14.63 7.01
N ARG A 772 -15.94 15.56 6.40
CA ARG A 772 -16.20 16.04 5.04
C ARG A 772 -14.89 16.30 4.32
N LEU A 773 -14.80 15.84 3.07
CA LEU A 773 -13.70 16.18 2.16
C LEU A 773 -13.80 17.65 1.72
N VAL A 774 -12.69 18.36 1.79
CA VAL A 774 -12.58 19.79 1.48
C VAL A 774 -11.35 20.03 0.59
N LEU A 775 -11.47 20.95 -0.36
CA LEU A 775 -10.35 21.45 -1.16
C LEU A 775 -9.76 22.69 -0.47
N PHE A 776 -8.43 22.76 -0.40
CA PHE A 776 -7.71 23.87 0.19
C PHE A 776 -6.66 24.43 -0.75
N HIS A 777 -6.58 25.76 -0.83
CA HIS A 777 -5.41 26.46 -1.33
C HIS A 777 -4.47 26.82 -0.18
N VAL A 778 -3.17 26.60 -0.37
CA VAL A 778 -2.15 27.01 0.61
C VAL A 778 -1.75 28.45 0.34
N GLU A 779 -1.85 29.30 1.35
CA GLU A 779 -1.55 30.74 1.25
C GLU A 779 -0.18 31.07 1.88
N GLY A 780 0.54 32.01 1.25
CA GLY A 780 1.79 32.56 1.80
C GLY A 780 3.00 31.63 1.74
N ILE A 781 2.93 30.53 0.99
CA ILE A 781 4.04 29.61 0.75
C ILE A 781 4.88 30.07 -0.46
N ASP A 782 6.21 30.10 -0.31
CA ASP A 782 7.14 30.34 -1.43
C ASP A 782 7.43 28.99 -2.10
N ILE A 783 6.83 28.76 -3.28
CA ILE A 783 6.89 27.46 -3.95
C ILE A 783 8.32 27.03 -4.34
N ASP A 784 9.28 27.96 -4.44
CA ASP A 784 10.64 27.65 -4.85
C ASP A 784 11.59 27.43 -3.65
N LYS A 785 11.17 27.81 -2.43
CA LYS A 785 12.00 27.72 -1.21
C LYS A 785 11.42 26.89 -0.09
N ASP A 786 10.09 26.85 0.02
CA ASP A 786 9.41 26.13 1.10
C ASP A 786 9.17 24.66 0.73
N VAL A 787 9.11 23.81 1.77
CA VAL A 787 8.72 22.41 1.63
C VAL A 787 7.27 22.33 1.16
N TRP A 788 7.00 21.49 0.16
CA TRP A 788 5.66 21.31 -0.39
C TRP A 788 4.80 20.37 0.47
N PRO A 789 3.47 20.55 0.46
CA PRO A 789 2.57 19.52 0.92
C PRO A 789 2.53 18.36 -0.09
N TRP A 790 2.42 17.13 0.41
CA TRP A 790 2.42 15.91 -0.40
C TRP A 790 1.34 14.90 -0.02
N GLY A 791 0.60 15.13 1.08
CA GLY A 791 -0.30 14.16 1.69
C GLY A 791 0.11 13.83 3.12
N GLY A 792 -0.90 13.58 3.96
CA GLY A 792 -0.76 13.27 5.38
C GLY A 792 -0.75 14.48 6.31
N GLU A 793 -0.54 15.71 5.81
CA GLU A 793 -0.38 16.90 6.66
C GLU A 793 -1.59 17.11 7.57
N PRO A 794 -1.37 17.39 8.88
CA PRO A 794 -2.47 17.67 9.78
C PRO A 794 -3.07 19.03 9.45
N LEU A 795 -4.40 19.07 9.52
CA LEU A 795 -5.22 20.25 9.33
C LEU A 795 -5.69 20.76 10.69
N TYR A 796 -5.65 22.06 10.88
CA TYR A 796 -6.12 22.72 12.09
C TYR A 796 -7.20 23.75 11.76
N ARG A 797 -8.22 23.84 12.60
CA ARG A 797 -9.25 24.89 12.58
C ARG A 797 -9.19 25.63 13.91
N ASN A 798 -8.95 26.94 13.87
CA ASN A 798 -8.84 27.79 15.07
C ASN A 798 -7.80 27.26 16.09
N GLY A 799 -6.70 26.68 15.58
CA GLY A 799 -5.61 26.13 16.39
C GLY A 799 -5.81 24.69 16.87
N GLU A 800 -7.01 24.11 16.76
CA GLU A 800 -7.29 22.73 17.14
C GLU A 800 -7.19 21.80 15.92
N PHE A 801 -6.61 20.60 16.11
CA PHE A 801 -6.55 19.59 15.06
C PHE A 801 -7.96 19.20 14.62
N CYS A 802 -8.21 19.27 13.32
CA CYS A 802 -9.50 18.95 12.74
C CYS A 802 -9.40 17.95 11.60
N GLY A 803 -8.24 17.45 11.19
CA GLY A 803 -8.21 16.51 10.07
C GLY A 803 -6.86 16.35 9.40
N THR A 804 -6.88 15.80 8.19
CA THR A 804 -5.66 15.39 7.51
C THR A 804 -5.79 15.55 6.00
N VAL A 805 -4.74 16.07 5.35
CA VAL A 805 -4.60 16.11 3.90
C VAL A 805 -4.47 14.68 3.37
N THR A 806 -5.27 14.34 2.36
CA THR A 806 -5.21 13.04 1.68
C THR A 806 -4.32 13.11 0.45
N SER A 807 -4.41 14.20 -0.34
CA SER A 807 -3.54 14.42 -1.49
C SER A 807 -3.24 15.89 -1.71
N ALA A 808 -2.10 16.17 -2.34
CA ALA A 808 -1.64 17.50 -2.68
C ALA A 808 -1.04 17.54 -4.08
N GLY A 809 -1.06 18.73 -4.69
CA GLY A 809 -0.47 19.00 -5.98
C GLY A 809 -0.40 20.50 -6.26
N TYR A 810 0.00 20.87 -7.48
CA TYR A 810 0.07 22.25 -7.92
C TYR A 810 -1.00 22.54 -8.98
N GLY A 811 -1.84 23.52 -8.74
CA GLY A 811 -2.81 24.02 -9.71
C GLY A 811 -2.12 25.03 -10.63
N PHE A 812 -1.63 24.58 -11.79
CA PHE A 812 -0.95 25.46 -12.76
C PHE A 812 -1.82 26.64 -13.25
N GLY A 813 -3.15 26.49 -13.24
CA GLY A 813 -4.07 27.58 -13.61
C GLY A 813 -4.37 28.56 -12.49
N SER A 814 -4.28 28.12 -11.23
CA SER A 814 -4.45 28.96 -10.04
C SER A 814 -3.12 29.50 -9.51
N GLU A 815 -1.99 28.95 -9.97
CA GLU A 815 -0.63 29.20 -9.51
C GLU A 815 -0.47 28.98 -7.99
N LYS A 816 -1.15 27.96 -7.46
CA LYS A 816 -1.16 27.64 -6.03
C LYS A 816 -0.93 26.15 -5.78
N LEU A 817 -0.37 25.86 -4.60
CA LEU A 817 -0.44 24.53 -4.03
C LEU A 817 -1.86 24.23 -3.56
N VAL A 818 -2.40 23.11 -4.01
CA VAL A 818 -3.77 22.66 -3.79
C VAL A 818 -3.75 21.35 -3.02
N CYS A 819 -4.57 21.24 -1.99
CA CYS A 819 -4.70 20.05 -1.16
C CYS A 819 -6.17 19.59 -1.10
N LEU A 820 -6.40 18.29 -1.12
CA LEU A 820 -7.64 17.69 -0.67
C LEU A 820 -7.42 17.09 0.73
N GLY A 821 -8.39 17.23 1.61
CA GLY A 821 -8.30 16.64 2.94
C GLY A 821 -9.64 16.50 3.63
N TYR A 822 -9.75 15.52 4.51
CA TYR A 822 -10.93 15.38 5.36
C TYR A 822 -10.78 16.26 6.58
N ILE A 823 -11.80 17.05 6.86
CA ILE A 823 -11.98 17.63 8.18
C ILE A 823 -13.05 16.86 8.95
N SER A 824 -12.77 16.60 10.21
CA SER A 824 -13.65 16.11 11.25
C SER A 824 -13.88 17.22 12.27
N ARG A 825 -14.90 17.08 13.12
CA ARG A 825 -15.13 18.06 14.17
C ARG A 825 -13.94 18.09 15.15
N PRO A 826 -13.52 19.27 15.61
CA PRO A 826 -12.64 19.36 16.77
C PRO A 826 -13.31 18.71 17.99
N LYS A 827 -12.54 18.09 18.88
CA LYS A 827 -13.07 17.35 20.05
C LYS A 827 -13.85 18.26 21.00
N THR A 828 -13.50 19.54 21.04
CA THR A 828 -14.12 20.53 21.92
C THR A 828 -15.41 21.16 21.35
N SER A 829 -15.77 20.86 20.10
CA SER A 829 -16.89 21.49 19.42
C SER A 829 -18.26 20.93 19.88
N PRO A 830 -19.25 21.78 20.22
CA PRO A 830 -20.62 21.34 20.53
C PRO A 830 -21.37 20.86 19.28
N VAL A 831 -20.85 21.14 18.09
CA VAL A 831 -21.43 20.72 16.81
C VAL A 831 -21.30 19.21 16.64
N THR A 832 -22.41 18.55 16.32
CA THR A 832 -22.48 17.10 16.13
C THR A 832 -22.35 16.68 14.66
N THR A 833 -22.61 17.59 13.72
CA THR A 833 -22.63 17.33 12.26
C THR A 833 -21.81 18.36 11.50
N ILE A 834 -21.07 17.94 10.48
CA ILE A 834 -20.32 18.87 9.61
C ILE A 834 -21.21 19.33 8.47
N THR A 835 -21.49 20.62 8.41
CA THR A 835 -22.26 21.26 7.33
C THR A 835 -21.37 22.14 6.46
N THR A 836 -21.91 22.59 5.32
CA THR A 836 -21.23 23.57 4.46
C THR A 836 -20.99 24.89 5.20
N GLU A 837 -21.93 25.32 6.04
CA GLU A 837 -21.83 26.55 6.83
C GLU A 837 -20.70 26.44 7.86
N PHE A 838 -20.51 25.28 8.50
CA PHE A 838 -19.39 25.06 9.42
C PHE A 838 -18.02 25.16 8.72
N ILE A 839 -17.93 24.64 7.48
CA ILE A 839 -16.70 24.67 6.67
C ILE A 839 -16.43 26.08 6.16
N MET A 840 -17.46 26.75 5.65
CA MET A 840 -17.37 28.07 5.01
C MET A 840 -17.56 29.23 5.98
N ASP A 841 -17.53 28.96 7.29
CA ASP A 841 -17.56 29.94 8.36
C ASP A 841 -16.44 30.98 8.16
N LYS A 842 -16.82 32.27 8.10
CA LYS A 842 -15.91 33.38 7.80
C LYS A 842 -14.93 33.67 8.94
N ASP A 843 -15.31 33.30 10.16
CA ASP A 843 -14.49 33.49 11.36
C ASP A 843 -13.57 32.29 11.60
N ALA A 844 -13.73 31.20 10.85
CA ALA A 844 -12.89 30.03 10.92
C ALA A 844 -11.54 30.27 10.22
N VAL A 845 -10.45 29.99 10.93
CA VAL A 845 -9.09 30.06 10.40
C VAL A 845 -8.53 28.65 10.27
N TYR A 846 -8.26 28.24 9.04
CA TYR A 846 -7.65 26.95 8.72
C TYR A 846 -6.14 27.06 8.54
N HIS A 847 -5.41 26.08 9.05
CA HIS A 847 -3.98 25.92 8.83
C HIS A 847 -3.62 24.49 8.44
N ILE A 848 -2.57 24.36 7.62
CA ILE A 848 -1.84 23.13 7.38
C ILE A 848 -0.50 23.19 8.09
N ASP A 849 -0.04 22.08 8.67
CA ASP A 849 1.33 21.95 9.18
C ASP A 849 2.17 21.14 8.20
N ILE A 850 3.15 21.78 7.59
CA ILE A 850 4.09 21.16 6.65
C ILE A 850 5.44 21.10 7.33
N ALA A 851 5.82 19.91 7.80
CA ALA A 851 7.11 19.66 8.45
C ALA A 851 7.41 20.58 9.65
N GLY A 852 6.40 20.90 10.47
CA GLY A 852 6.53 21.78 11.64
C GLY A 852 6.27 23.26 11.36
N LYS A 853 6.09 23.66 10.09
CA LYS A 853 5.75 25.04 9.71
C LYS A 853 4.27 25.14 9.34
N ARG A 854 3.54 26.07 9.97
CA ARG A 854 2.11 26.29 9.70
C ARG A 854 1.89 27.33 8.60
N PHE A 855 1.04 26.98 7.65
CA PHE A 855 0.58 27.89 6.59
C PHE A 855 -0.94 28.03 6.66
N ARG A 856 -1.44 29.21 6.29
CA ARG A 856 -2.89 29.47 6.25
C ARG A 856 -3.50 28.78 5.03
N LEU A 857 -4.74 28.32 5.17
CA LEU A 857 -5.50 27.71 4.09
C LEU A 857 -6.74 28.56 3.72
N THR A 858 -7.08 28.53 2.44
CA THR A 858 -8.39 28.95 1.93
C THR A 858 -9.19 27.70 1.53
N GLN A 859 -10.38 27.53 2.10
CA GLN A 859 -11.20 26.32 1.95
C GLN A 859 -12.31 26.45 0.90
N HIS A 860 -12.60 25.35 0.22
CA HIS A 860 -13.61 25.24 -0.84
C HIS A 860 -14.37 23.91 -0.75
N VAL A 861 -15.69 23.97 -0.90
CA VAL A 861 -16.58 22.78 -0.93
C VAL A 861 -17.02 22.38 -2.35
N HIS A 862 -16.63 23.17 -3.34
CA HIS A 862 -16.88 22.94 -4.76
C HIS A 862 -15.61 23.20 -5.58
N PRO A 863 -15.47 22.59 -6.76
CA PRO A 863 -14.38 22.91 -7.68
C PRO A 863 -14.34 24.40 -7.99
N ILE A 864 -13.14 24.95 -8.16
CA ILE A 864 -12.95 26.35 -8.53
C ILE A 864 -13.17 26.48 -10.04
N ALA A 865 -13.94 27.49 -10.44
CA ALA A 865 -14.18 27.78 -11.85
C ALA A 865 -12.84 28.02 -12.56
N ALA A 866 -12.62 27.38 -13.71
CA ALA A 866 -11.45 27.65 -14.53
C ALA A 866 -11.44 29.13 -14.94
N ILE A 867 -10.32 29.82 -14.74
CA ILE A 867 -10.16 31.25 -15.10
C ILE A 867 -10.30 31.49 -16.63
N SER A 868 -10.33 30.46 -17.47
CA SER A 868 -10.37 30.61 -18.94
C SER A 868 -11.74 30.41 -19.64
N GLN A 869 -12.84 30.11 -18.94
CA GLN A 869 -14.13 29.90 -19.64
C GLN A 869 -15.02 31.15 -19.78
N SER A 870 -14.64 32.29 -19.22
CA SER A 870 -15.47 33.52 -19.25
C SER A 870 -15.36 34.33 -20.55
N ASN A 871 -14.34 34.10 -21.41
CA ASN A 871 -14.11 34.93 -22.59
C ASN A 871 -14.40 34.28 -23.95
N GLU A 872 -14.65 32.96 -24.05
CA GLU A 872 -14.80 32.29 -25.36
C GLU A 872 -16.25 32.08 -25.83
N ARG A 873 -17.27 32.40 -25.04
CA ARG A 873 -18.68 32.30 -25.50
C ARG A 873 -19.09 33.32 -26.58
N LYS A 874 -18.17 34.12 -27.13
CA LYS A 874 -18.49 35.21 -28.07
C LYS A 874 -17.82 35.17 -29.45
N ASP A 875 -16.99 34.18 -29.81
CA ASP A 875 -16.36 34.20 -31.14
C ASP A 875 -16.30 32.83 -31.85
N HIS A 876 -17.46 32.15 -31.93
CA HIS A 876 -17.65 31.05 -32.88
C HIS A 876 -18.03 31.59 -34.27
N SER A 877 -17.13 32.30 -34.94
CA SER A 877 -17.30 32.57 -36.38
C SER A 877 -16.02 32.62 -37.23
N LYS A 878 -14.84 32.27 -36.69
CA LYS A 878 -13.63 32.13 -37.51
C LYS A 878 -13.33 30.66 -37.76
N SER A 879 -13.59 30.20 -38.98
CA SER A 879 -13.14 28.90 -39.45
C SER A 879 -11.61 28.85 -39.39
N TYR A 880 -11.08 28.00 -38.51
CA TYR A 880 -9.68 27.61 -38.54
C TYR A 880 -9.40 26.98 -39.90
N ARG A 881 -8.52 27.60 -40.70
CA ARG A 881 -8.05 27.06 -41.99
C ARG A 881 -6.72 26.34 -41.74
N PRO A 882 -6.63 25.01 -41.97
CA PRO A 882 -5.37 24.28 -41.89
C PRO A 882 -4.34 24.85 -42.87
N THR A 883 -3.08 24.98 -42.43
CA THR A 883 -1.98 25.45 -43.27
C THR A 883 -1.34 24.24 -43.95
N VAL A 884 -2.02 23.64 -44.92
CA VAL A 884 -1.42 22.55 -45.72
C VAL A 884 -0.41 23.15 -46.70
N MET A 885 0.88 22.99 -46.40
CA MET A 885 1.88 22.97 -47.47
C MET A 885 1.57 21.76 -48.36
N LYS A 886 1.25 22.04 -49.63
CA LYS A 886 1.13 21.04 -50.69
C LYS A 886 2.40 20.17 -50.72
N VAL A 887 2.32 18.95 -50.20
CA VAL A 887 3.33 17.93 -50.49
C VAL A 887 3.18 17.57 -51.97
N LYS A 888 4.15 17.99 -52.78
CA LYS A 888 4.29 17.56 -54.17
C LYS A 888 4.43 16.03 -54.18
N LYS A 889 3.51 15.35 -54.89
CA LYS A 889 3.67 13.96 -55.33
C LYS A 889 4.97 13.82 -56.13
N GLN A 890 5.92 13.05 -55.60
CA GLN A 890 7.08 12.44 -56.25
C GLN A 890 7.59 11.43 -55.21
N TYR A 891 7.53 10.11 -55.37
CA TYR A 891 7.93 9.27 -56.49
C TYR A 891 7.19 7.92 -56.52
N ARG A 892 7.33 7.25 -57.67
CA ARG A 892 7.05 5.83 -57.94
C ARG A 892 7.81 4.88 -57.01
#